data_AF-A0A9B0BUW4-F1
#
_entry.id   AF-A0A9B0BUW4-F1
#
_cell.length_a   1.000
_cell.length_b   1.000
_cell.length_c   1.000
_cell.angle_alpha   90.00
_cell.angle_beta   90.00
_cell.angle_gamma   90.00
#
_symmetry.space_group_name_H-M   'P 1'
#
loop_
_entity.id
_entity.type
_entity.pdbx_description
1 polymer ?
#
loop_
_entity_poly.entity_id
_entity_poly.type
_entity_poly.pdbx_seq_one_letter_code
_entity_poly.pdbx_strand_id
1 'polypeptide(L)'
;MSSPMRLSDVDSPGRTPRRQNQDTRSPSAFGTPRNSARNGADNNVETPLRWGTTGTQQSTLGSGNRAATIVASSEHESAIGSGDQFIDHSGPINGSESGLQLSSPINYGTPSSLGSIRTPRSGIRGTPIRHRPDINTDRRLRQFTLQEPIAEAPNGTSESDTAGAHLVVWGTNIVINQCKEQFKSFFQQFIDPDAENDELPENMNLSEPLYLQKLEEIHTLEEPYLNVNCAHVKTFNEHLYQQLVSYPQEAIPTLDMAANELFFEKFPAAVLEHQIQVRPFNVTKIKTMRELNPTDVDQLITIPGMVIRVSRLIPQMREAYFKCSVCAFTTIVEIEKGKTKEPTVCAHCTYKYSFTLVHNLSHFSDKQMIRLQEAPDEMPQGQTPHTIVLFAHNNLVDAVMPGDRVSVTGIYRAATHKPNFDHNLQAIYKTYIDIVHFRKHNSKRLYDQEDGKEHNFTPERIEILKSLSQKGDIYERLARHIAPSIYANNDVKKGIILQLFGGTRKTFTIYGKHFRPDINILLCGDPGTSKSQLLQYIYNLVPRSQYTSGKGSSAVGLTAYITKDPETGQLILQTGALGLADNGICCIDEFDKMNESARSVLHEVMEQQTLSIAKAGIICQLNARTSILAAANPCESQWNKNKTVVENVQLPHTLLSRFDLIFLILDPQDEAYDGRLATHMVSLYYKTIKEDEDELINRSIVRDYIVFAKEHVHPVLNEESQQRLIQAYVDMRRVGRGYGQITAYPRQLESLIRLSEAHAKVRLSSVVELQDVEEAWRLHREAIKQSAIDPLSGKIDITILTTGISTGTRKRRKELCDAIQKLIESKDKIHILNQQKLFAEIKQSSELLVTRDMFDDALRELQSNGLITVIGRNNIRIS
;
A
#
# COMPACT_ATOMS: atom_id res chain seq x y z
N MET A 1 -5.14 -58.95 -32.84
CA MET A 1 -4.39 -58.65 -34.07
C MET A 1 -3.87 -57.22 -33.93
N SER A 2 -2.59 -56.95 -33.63
CA SER A 2 -1.38 -57.13 -34.48
C SER A 2 -1.41 -56.23 -35.72
N SER A 3 -0.41 -55.42 -36.09
CA SER A 3 0.97 -55.12 -35.59
C SER A 3 1.58 -54.04 -36.53
N PRO A 4 2.85 -53.56 -36.39
CA PRO A 4 3.67 -53.26 -35.20
C PRO A 4 4.41 -51.89 -35.27
N MET A 5 5.27 -51.60 -34.28
CA MET A 5 6.34 -50.58 -34.35
C MET A 5 7.54 -51.02 -35.24
N ARG A 6 8.49 -50.10 -35.51
CA ARG A 6 9.94 -50.41 -35.41
C ARG A 6 10.82 -49.17 -35.15
N LEU A 7 11.95 -49.39 -34.48
CA LEU A 7 13.03 -48.41 -34.19
C LEU A 7 14.37 -48.85 -34.85
N SER A 8 15.29 -47.89 -34.94
CA SER A 8 16.76 -48.05 -34.87
C SER A 8 17.35 -46.64 -34.57
N ASP A 9 18.07 -46.37 -33.47
CA ASP A 9 19.46 -46.78 -33.13
C ASP A 9 20.51 -46.01 -33.99
N VAL A 10 21.66 -45.50 -33.50
CA VAL A 10 22.25 -45.49 -32.14
C VAL A 10 23.37 -44.40 -31.99
N ASP A 11 23.68 -44.00 -30.75
CA ASP A 11 24.90 -43.36 -30.17
C ASP A 11 25.59 -42.07 -30.70
N SER A 12 26.27 -41.43 -29.72
CA SER A 12 27.30 -40.38 -29.80
C SER A 12 28.61 -40.94 -29.15
N PRO A 13 29.76 -40.24 -28.91
CA PRO A 13 30.08 -38.79 -28.96
C PRO A 13 31.47 -38.44 -29.59
N GLY A 14 31.98 -37.20 -29.46
CA GLY A 14 33.40 -36.90 -29.79
C GLY A 14 33.87 -35.43 -29.69
N ARG A 15 34.88 -35.16 -28.85
CA ARG A 15 35.44 -33.83 -28.49
C ARG A 15 36.17 -33.05 -29.60
N THR A 16 36.11 -31.72 -29.46
CA THR A 16 37.06 -30.63 -29.84
C THR A 16 38.52 -30.98 -30.25
N PRO A 17 39.16 -30.15 -31.09
CA PRO A 17 40.35 -29.41 -30.58
C PRO A 17 40.40 -27.90 -30.97
N ARG A 18 41.56 -27.25 -30.74
CA ARG A 18 41.78 -25.81 -30.49
C ARG A 18 43.03 -25.27 -31.21
N ARG A 19 42.96 -24.14 -31.94
CA ARG A 19 44.10 -23.22 -32.30
C ARG A 19 43.62 -22.00 -33.14
N GLN A 20 44.40 -20.96 -33.46
CA GLN A 20 45.08 -19.92 -32.63
C GLN A 20 45.86 -18.93 -33.55
N ASN A 21 45.73 -17.60 -33.32
CA ASN A 21 46.46 -16.48 -33.98
C ASN A 21 46.17 -16.26 -35.51
N GLN A 22 46.42 -15.10 -36.15
CA GLN A 22 47.19 -13.91 -35.76
C GLN A 22 46.74 -12.57 -36.43
N ASP A 23 46.94 -11.43 -35.73
CA ASP A 23 47.07 -9.99 -36.09
C ASP A 23 46.53 -9.39 -37.43
N THR A 24 45.83 -8.23 -37.35
CA THR A 24 46.35 -6.93 -37.88
C THR A 24 45.56 -5.65 -37.50
N ARG A 25 46.26 -4.75 -36.76
CA ARG A 25 46.30 -3.27 -36.79
C ARG A 25 45.04 -2.36 -36.87
N SER A 26 45.08 -1.30 -36.05
CA SER A 26 44.29 -0.06 -36.10
C SER A 26 45.19 1.21 -36.08
N PRO A 27 44.72 2.37 -36.57
CA PRO A 27 45.17 3.72 -36.21
C PRO A 27 44.24 4.32 -35.12
N SER A 28 44.67 4.95 -34.01
CA SER A 28 45.53 6.14 -33.80
C SER A 28 44.91 7.48 -34.24
N ALA A 29 44.93 8.57 -33.48
CA ALA A 29 45.22 8.82 -32.05
C ALA A 29 44.90 10.30 -31.70
N PHE A 30 44.64 10.64 -30.43
CA PHE A 30 44.98 11.97 -29.85
C PHE A 30 44.98 11.93 -28.30
N GLY A 31 46.14 12.26 -27.70
CA GLY A 31 46.32 12.74 -26.32
C GLY A 31 46.92 14.15 -26.40
N THR A 32 47.34 14.87 -25.34
CA THR A 32 47.62 14.62 -23.90
C THR A 32 47.64 16.03 -23.21
N PRO A 33 48.10 16.32 -21.96
CA PRO A 33 48.77 15.50 -20.94
C PRO A 33 48.25 15.61 -19.48
N ARG A 34 48.79 14.77 -18.60
CA ARG A 34 48.98 15.03 -17.15
C ARG A 34 50.44 15.46 -16.90
N ASN A 35 50.71 16.23 -15.84
CA ASN A 35 52.06 16.70 -15.48
C ASN A 35 52.55 16.07 -14.16
N SER A 36 53.86 16.12 -13.86
CA SER A 36 54.49 15.24 -12.83
C SER A 36 55.73 15.78 -12.09
N ALA A 37 55.87 15.43 -10.81
CA ALA A 37 57.12 15.37 -10.00
C ALA A 37 56.93 14.30 -8.89
N ARG A 38 57.86 13.42 -8.47
CA ARG A 38 59.30 13.49 -8.07
C ARG A 38 59.52 14.15 -6.69
N ASN A 39 60.27 13.60 -5.70
CA ASN A 39 61.05 12.33 -5.51
C ASN A 39 60.71 11.74 -4.10
N GLY A 40 61.01 10.47 -3.71
CA GLY A 40 62.31 9.89 -3.28
C GLY A 40 62.57 10.10 -1.76
N ALA A 41 63.11 9.18 -0.93
CA ALA A 41 63.68 7.83 -1.12
C ALA A 41 63.62 6.98 0.21
N ASP A 42 64.37 5.87 0.30
CA ASP A 42 64.20 4.74 1.25
C ASP A 42 64.82 4.91 2.68
N ASN A 43 64.22 4.27 3.71
CA ASN A 43 64.79 3.08 4.41
C ASN A 43 64.00 2.58 5.65
N ASN A 44 64.36 1.39 6.14
CA ASN A 44 63.79 0.72 7.33
C ASN A 44 64.31 1.26 8.67
N VAL A 45 63.56 1.06 9.77
CA VAL A 45 64.04 0.52 11.08
C VAL A 45 62.87 0.04 11.95
N GLU A 46 63.20 -0.86 12.87
CA GLU A 46 62.40 -1.86 13.60
C GLU A 46 61.39 -1.34 14.66
N THR A 47 60.39 -2.19 14.92
CA THR A 47 59.59 -2.27 16.17
C THR A 47 60.46 -2.68 17.37
N PRO A 48 60.10 -2.41 18.66
CA PRO A 48 59.28 -3.42 19.37
C PRO A 48 58.43 -3.00 20.60
N LEU A 49 57.54 -3.95 20.97
CA LEU A 49 57.15 -4.36 22.33
C LEU A 49 56.03 -3.65 23.14
N ARG A 50 55.61 -4.36 24.21
CA ARG A 50 54.25 -4.39 24.79
C ARG A 50 54.26 -5.07 26.17
N TRP A 51 53.79 -4.40 27.23
CA TRP A 51 53.24 -4.90 28.52
C TRP A 51 52.95 -3.68 29.43
N GLY A 52 52.09 -3.68 30.45
CA GLY A 52 51.15 -4.70 30.95
C GLY A 52 50.42 -4.24 32.25
N THR A 53 49.27 -4.86 32.53
CA THR A 53 48.54 -5.03 33.83
C THR A 53 49.42 -4.99 35.11
N THR A 54 49.00 -4.56 36.33
CA THR A 54 47.71 -4.24 37.02
C THR A 54 48.03 -3.60 38.40
N GLY A 55 47.14 -3.09 39.28
CA GLY A 55 45.67 -2.92 39.27
C GLY A 55 45.04 -2.87 40.70
N THR A 56 43.92 -2.14 40.88
CA THR A 56 42.98 -2.11 42.05
C THR A 56 43.47 -1.91 43.51
N GLN A 57 42.96 -0.86 44.19
CA GLN A 57 42.24 -1.00 45.48
C GLN A 57 41.42 0.25 45.89
N GLN A 58 40.40 -0.01 46.72
CA GLN A 58 39.60 0.79 47.69
C GLN A 58 39.99 2.26 48.04
N SER A 59 39.15 3.16 48.60
CA SER A 59 37.68 3.44 48.63
C SER A 59 37.37 4.35 49.85
N THR A 60 36.61 5.47 49.73
CA THR A 60 35.89 6.12 50.87
C THR A 60 34.88 7.21 50.45
N LEU A 61 34.05 7.66 51.41
CA LEU A 61 32.85 8.52 51.31
C LEU A 61 33.12 10.01 50.98
N GLY A 62 32.08 10.74 50.56
CA GLY A 62 32.06 12.22 50.62
C GLY A 62 30.81 12.91 50.02
N SER A 63 29.86 13.34 50.85
CA SER A 63 28.64 14.08 50.45
C SER A 63 28.91 15.54 50.06
N GLY A 64 28.14 16.12 49.12
CA GLY A 64 28.27 17.55 48.75
C GLY A 64 27.22 18.10 47.78
N ASN A 65 26.01 18.39 48.26
CA ASN A 65 25.03 19.21 47.51
C ASN A 65 25.47 20.68 47.45
N ARG A 66 25.33 21.33 46.27
CA ARG A 66 24.88 22.73 46.16
C ARG A 66 24.55 23.16 44.73
N ALA A 67 23.38 23.77 44.55
CA ALA A 67 23.11 24.71 43.47
C ALA A 67 23.40 26.15 43.95
N ALA A 68 23.59 27.08 43.02
CA ALA A 68 23.69 28.52 43.29
C ALA A 68 23.14 29.32 42.09
N THR A 69 22.60 30.51 42.35
CA THR A 69 21.71 31.23 41.41
C THR A 69 21.79 32.74 41.63
N ILE A 70 22.05 33.52 40.57
CA ILE A 70 21.85 34.99 40.40
C ILE A 70 22.69 35.95 41.29
N VAL A 71 23.17 37.06 40.70
CA VAL A 71 23.03 38.49 41.14
C VAL A 71 23.78 39.42 40.14
N ALA A 72 23.39 40.71 40.09
CA ALA A 72 23.79 41.78 39.16
C ALA A 72 25.14 42.49 39.54
N SER A 73 25.59 43.67 39.04
CA SER A 73 24.97 44.83 38.34
C SER A 73 26.00 45.83 37.70
N SER A 74 25.51 46.80 36.90
CA SER A 74 25.93 48.24 36.75
C SER A 74 27.38 48.64 36.35
N GLU A 75 27.75 49.81 35.76
CA GLU A 75 27.14 50.95 35.00
C GLU A 75 28.27 51.95 34.53
N HIS A 76 27.99 52.95 33.64
CA HIS A 76 28.79 54.19 33.31
C HIS A 76 30.24 54.01 32.68
N GLU A 77 30.89 54.89 31.87
CA GLU A 77 30.56 56.18 31.18
C GLU A 77 31.47 56.53 29.94
N SER A 78 31.35 57.77 29.40
CA SER A 78 31.96 58.50 28.24
C SER A 78 33.51 58.75 28.22
N ALA A 79 34.21 59.27 27.18
CA ALA A 79 34.02 59.56 25.72
C ALA A 79 35.39 60.03 25.05
N ILE A 80 35.36 60.77 23.90
CA ILE A 80 36.48 61.33 23.06
C ILE A 80 37.08 60.30 22.04
N GLY A 81 37.42 60.56 20.77
CA GLY A 81 37.38 61.73 19.82
C GLY A 81 38.39 61.50 18.65
N SER A 82 38.52 62.26 17.53
CA SER A 82 37.68 63.27 16.84
C SER A 82 38.41 63.83 15.57
N GLY A 83 37.75 63.95 14.38
CA GLY A 83 38.24 64.70 13.18
C GLY A 83 38.19 63.95 11.83
N ASP A 84 38.04 64.57 10.64
CA ASP A 84 37.77 65.98 10.30
C ASP A 84 37.25 66.19 8.83
N GLN A 85 36.79 67.41 8.50
CA GLN A 85 36.51 68.05 7.18
C GLN A 85 35.10 67.96 6.53
N PHE A 86 34.23 68.95 6.87
CA PHE A 86 33.73 70.07 6.02
C PHE A 86 33.32 69.84 4.53
N ILE A 87 32.38 70.56 3.87
CA ILE A 87 31.47 71.73 4.09
C ILE A 87 30.46 71.71 2.90
N ASP A 88 29.22 72.23 2.82
CA ASP A 88 28.11 72.69 3.70
C ASP A 88 26.85 72.80 2.73
N HIS A 89 25.74 73.56 2.76
CA HIS A 89 25.00 74.57 3.57
C HIS A 89 23.55 74.62 2.97
N SER A 90 22.41 75.02 3.58
CA SER A 90 22.05 75.42 4.96
C SER A 90 20.54 75.15 5.28
N GLY A 91 19.66 76.18 5.29
CA GLY A 91 18.22 76.17 5.61
C GLY A 91 17.63 77.60 5.57
N PRO A 92 16.66 78.03 6.42
CA PRO A 92 15.90 77.26 7.45
C PRO A 92 14.44 77.77 7.72
N ILE A 93 13.89 77.43 8.92
CA ILE A 93 13.00 78.23 9.81
C ILE A 93 11.45 78.00 9.88
N ASN A 94 11.06 77.52 11.08
CA ASN A 94 9.89 77.78 11.98
C ASN A 94 8.41 77.52 11.63
N GLY A 95 7.69 76.99 12.64
CA GLY A 95 6.22 77.01 12.81
C GLY A 95 5.71 75.90 13.74
N SER A 96 5.44 76.19 15.01
CA SER A 96 5.19 75.18 16.07
C SER A 96 3.88 75.38 16.86
N GLU A 97 3.28 74.25 17.29
CA GLU A 97 2.27 74.13 18.37
C GLU A 97 0.87 74.78 18.12
N SER A 98 -0.25 74.36 18.72
CA SER A 98 -0.56 73.29 19.70
C SER A 98 -2.02 72.78 19.52
N GLY A 99 -2.41 71.68 20.18
CA GLY A 99 -3.83 71.28 20.30
C GLY A 99 -4.06 69.79 20.64
N LEU A 100 -4.54 69.49 21.87
CA LEU A 100 -4.87 68.13 22.31
C LEU A 100 -6.35 67.77 22.05
N GLN A 101 -6.67 66.50 21.76
CA GLN A 101 -7.29 65.57 22.75
C GLN A 101 -7.70 64.18 22.18
N LEU A 102 -7.27 63.14 22.91
CA LEU A 102 -7.97 61.93 23.36
C LEU A 102 -9.00 61.12 22.49
N SER A 103 -8.72 59.81 22.42
CA SER A 103 -9.64 58.64 22.53
C SER A 103 -10.79 58.39 21.53
N SER A 104 -10.76 57.20 20.92
CA SER A 104 -11.91 56.47 20.35
C SER A 104 -12.93 56.04 21.42
N PRO A 105 -14.20 55.69 21.08
CA PRO A 105 -14.47 54.28 20.77
C PRO A 105 -15.61 53.95 19.75
N ILE A 106 -15.46 52.76 19.17
CA ILE A 106 -16.47 51.77 18.70
C ILE A 106 -17.97 52.11 18.96
N ASN A 107 -18.81 52.22 17.91
CA ASN A 107 -19.80 51.18 17.52
C ASN A 107 -20.63 51.46 16.23
N TYR A 108 -21.22 50.38 15.69
CA TYR A 108 -22.27 50.22 14.65
C TYR A 108 -22.86 51.43 13.88
N GLY A 109 -22.99 51.25 12.54
CA GLY A 109 -23.94 51.99 11.71
C GLY A 109 -23.92 51.59 10.22
N THR A 110 -24.90 50.80 9.77
CA THR A 110 -25.25 50.69 8.34
C THR A 110 -26.18 51.82 7.95
N PRO A 111 -25.97 52.43 6.77
CA PRO A 111 -27.12 52.61 5.87
C PRO A 111 -26.78 52.32 4.40
N SER A 112 -27.80 52.27 3.56
CA SER A 112 -27.74 51.73 2.20
C SER A 112 -27.59 52.78 1.08
N SER A 113 -26.89 52.36 0.02
CA SER A 113 -27.23 52.59 -1.41
C SER A 113 -26.98 53.96 -2.10
N LEU A 114 -26.86 53.86 -3.44
CA LEU A 114 -26.82 54.93 -4.47
C LEU A 114 -25.53 55.78 -4.50
N GLY A 115 -24.87 56.02 -5.64
CA GLY A 115 -24.99 55.53 -7.03
C GLY A 115 -23.70 55.94 -7.80
N SER A 116 -23.43 55.61 -9.08
CA SER A 116 -24.17 54.97 -10.19
C SER A 116 -23.10 54.34 -11.15
N ILE A 117 -23.37 53.58 -12.23
CA ILE A 117 -24.16 53.95 -13.42
C ILE A 117 -24.52 52.72 -14.30
N ARG A 118 -25.75 52.73 -14.84
CA ARG A 118 -26.27 52.03 -16.05
C ARG A 118 -25.93 50.55 -16.32
N THR A 119 -26.96 49.71 -16.17
CA THR A 119 -27.23 48.57 -17.06
C THR A 119 -27.97 49.03 -18.34
N PRO A 120 -27.99 48.23 -19.41
CA PRO A 120 -29.14 48.07 -20.29
C PRO A 120 -30.04 46.91 -19.80
N ARG A 121 -31.37 47.05 -19.90
CA ARG A 121 -32.31 45.95 -19.59
C ARG A 121 -32.49 45.03 -20.80
N SER A 122 -32.27 43.73 -20.61
CA SER A 122 -33.03 42.66 -21.28
C SER A 122 -33.23 41.51 -20.28
N GLY A 123 -34.41 40.89 -20.29
CA GLY A 123 -34.93 40.13 -19.14
C GLY A 123 -34.55 38.65 -19.12
N ILE A 124 -33.27 38.30 -18.98
CA ILE A 124 -32.82 36.91 -18.80
C ILE A 124 -32.22 36.74 -17.40
N ARG A 125 -32.87 35.93 -16.54
CA ARG A 125 -32.29 35.41 -15.30
C ARG A 125 -31.32 34.27 -15.64
N GLY A 126 -30.19 34.60 -16.23
CA GLY A 126 -29.05 33.69 -16.36
C GLY A 126 -28.14 33.84 -15.14
N THR A 127 -27.69 32.73 -14.55
CA THR A 127 -26.61 32.76 -13.56
C THR A 127 -25.32 33.26 -14.22
N PRO A 128 -24.50 34.10 -13.55
CA PRO A 128 -23.26 34.58 -14.13
C PRO A 128 -22.27 33.43 -14.27
N ILE A 129 -21.84 33.14 -15.50
CA ILE A 129 -20.85 32.11 -15.82
C ILE A 129 -19.52 32.48 -15.14
N ARG A 130 -19.09 31.69 -14.14
CA ARG A 130 -17.72 31.67 -13.66
C ARG A 130 -16.96 30.56 -14.38
N HIS A 131 -15.87 30.91 -15.04
CA HIS A 131 -15.06 29.92 -15.76
C HIS A 131 -14.41 28.92 -14.79
N ARG A 132 -14.46 27.63 -15.14
CA ARG A 132 -13.85 26.50 -14.42
C ARG A 132 -12.36 26.41 -14.77
N PRO A 133 -11.42 26.38 -13.79
CA PRO A 133 -9.98 26.43 -14.11
C PRO A 133 -9.47 25.21 -14.89
N ASP A 134 -10.13 24.07 -14.70
CA ASP A 134 -9.78 22.78 -15.32
C ASP A 134 -10.05 22.78 -16.85
N ILE A 135 -10.91 23.70 -17.34
CA ILE A 135 -11.35 23.74 -18.75
C ILE A 135 -11.18 25.16 -19.32
N ASN A 136 -10.13 25.32 -20.12
CA ASN A 136 -9.67 26.59 -20.69
C ASN A 136 -10.58 27.03 -21.87
N THR A 137 -11.77 27.55 -21.56
CA THR A 137 -12.83 27.92 -22.51
C THR A 137 -12.56 29.21 -23.29
N ASP A 138 -12.81 29.19 -24.60
CA ASP A 138 -12.49 30.29 -25.52
C ASP A 138 -13.53 31.41 -25.54
N ARG A 139 -13.30 32.49 -24.76
CA ARG A 139 -14.19 33.67 -24.67
C ARG A 139 -14.27 34.55 -25.95
N ARG A 140 -13.84 34.05 -27.12
CA ARG A 140 -13.85 34.75 -28.43
C ARG A 140 -14.48 33.92 -29.57
N LEU A 141 -15.47 33.10 -29.23
CA LEU A 141 -16.32 32.43 -30.20
C LEU A 141 -17.22 33.46 -30.89
N ARG A 142 -17.06 33.63 -32.21
CA ARG A 142 -18.03 34.36 -33.03
C ARG A 142 -19.25 33.46 -33.19
N GLN A 143 -20.34 33.81 -32.52
CA GLN A 143 -21.65 33.18 -32.74
C GLN A 143 -22.14 33.61 -34.13
N PHE A 144 -22.57 32.65 -34.94
CA PHE A 144 -23.18 32.89 -36.25
C PHE A 144 -24.59 32.31 -36.28
N THR A 145 -25.56 33.11 -36.72
CA THR A 145 -26.90 32.62 -37.05
C THR A 145 -26.83 31.89 -38.38
N LEU A 146 -27.16 30.60 -38.39
CA LEU A 146 -27.48 29.89 -39.63
C LEU A 146 -28.86 30.35 -40.11
N GLN A 147 -28.93 30.86 -41.35
CA GLN A 147 -30.17 30.99 -42.10
C GLN A 147 -30.14 29.95 -43.22
N GLU A 148 -31.04 28.98 -43.19
CA GLU A 148 -31.21 28.04 -44.28
C GLU A 148 -31.98 28.70 -45.44
N PRO A 149 -31.69 28.36 -46.71
CA PRO A 149 -32.46 28.82 -47.85
C PRO A 149 -33.85 28.16 -47.85
N ILE A 150 -34.90 28.98 -47.87
CA ILE A 150 -36.30 28.52 -47.83
C ILE A 150 -36.60 27.66 -49.06
N ALA A 151 -37.01 26.40 -48.84
CA ALA A 151 -37.65 25.57 -49.84
C ALA A 151 -39.17 25.78 -49.77
N GLU A 152 -39.79 26.14 -50.89
CA GLU A 152 -41.23 26.46 -50.93
C GLU A 152 -42.12 25.21 -50.89
N ALA A 153 -43.07 25.18 -49.96
CA ALA A 153 -44.23 24.29 -49.96
C ALA A 153 -45.49 25.07 -49.53
N PRO A 154 -46.68 24.84 -50.12
CA PRO A 154 -47.75 25.82 -50.08
C PRO A 154 -48.72 25.70 -48.87
N ASN A 155 -49.13 26.87 -48.38
CA ASN A 155 -50.43 27.17 -47.75
C ASN A 155 -50.91 26.30 -46.57
N GLY A 156 -50.38 26.60 -45.37
CA GLY A 156 -51.13 27.51 -44.48
C GLY A 156 -52.16 26.94 -43.49
N THR A 157 -51.74 26.86 -42.22
CA THR A 157 -52.51 27.39 -41.07
C THR A 157 -51.54 28.11 -40.14
N SER A 158 -52.01 29.11 -39.40
CA SER A 158 -51.16 30.03 -38.63
C SER A 158 -51.04 29.64 -37.15
N GLU A 159 -49.86 29.18 -36.75
CA GLU A 159 -49.39 29.25 -35.36
C GLU A 159 -48.04 29.95 -35.32
N SER A 160 -47.86 30.85 -34.35
CA SER A 160 -46.76 31.81 -34.31
C SER A 160 -45.63 31.34 -33.39
N ASP A 161 -44.99 30.23 -33.75
CA ASP A 161 -43.86 29.72 -32.97
C ASP A 161 -42.57 30.48 -33.26
N THR A 162 -41.79 30.73 -32.20
CA THR A 162 -40.56 31.53 -32.30
C THR A 162 -39.44 30.73 -32.94
N ALA A 163 -39.15 31.01 -34.21
CA ALA A 163 -37.94 30.57 -34.90
C ALA A 163 -36.69 31.23 -34.29
N GLY A 164 -36.30 30.77 -33.11
CA GLY A 164 -35.12 31.21 -32.39
C GLY A 164 -33.85 30.86 -33.16
N ALA A 165 -33.01 31.85 -33.45
CA ALA A 165 -31.75 31.65 -34.16
C ALA A 165 -30.90 30.57 -33.48
N HIS A 166 -30.70 29.43 -34.17
CA HIS A 166 -29.91 28.31 -33.64
C HIS A 166 -28.45 28.76 -33.43
N LEU A 167 -28.12 29.00 -32.16
CA LEU A 167 -26.84 29.54 -31.74
C LEU A 167 -25.83 28.40 -31.60
N VAL A 168 -25.13 28.13 -32.70
CA VAL A 168 -24.06 27.12 -32.79
C VAL A 168 -22.72 27.75 -32.41
N VAL A 169 -21.86 26.96 -31.76
CA VAL A 169 -20.52 27.39 -31.36
C VAL A 169 -19.53 27.21 -32.52
N TRP A 170 -18.71 28.23 -32.81
CA TRP A 170 -17.80 28.20 -33.96
C TRP A 170 -16.73 27.10 -33.84
N GLY A 171 -16.79 26.12 -34.75
CA GLY A 171 -15.89 24.96 -34.79
C GLY A 171 -16.51 23.67 -34.25
N THR A 172 -17.71 23.73 -33.67
CA THR A 172 -18.49 22.56 -33.25
C THR A 172 -19.87 22.57 -33.92
N ASN A 173 -20.64 21.50 -33.72
CA ASN A 173 -22.04 21.41 -34.14
C ASN A 173 -23.01 21.47 -32.94
N ILE A 174 -22.56 22.03 -31.81
CA ILE A 174 -23.34 22.04 -30.56
C ILE A 174 -24.23 23.28 -30.48
N VAL A 175 -25.53 23.04 -30.24
CA VAL A 175 -26.49 24.05 -29.79
C VAL A 175 -26.62 23.94 -28.27
N ILE A 176 -26.10 24.95 -27.55
CA ILE A 176 -25.96 24.92 -26.08
C ILE A 176 -27.32 24.66 -25.39
N ASN A 177 -28.38 25.36 -25.81
CA ASN A 177 -29.70 25.25 -25.18
C ASN A 177 -30.29 23.83 -25.29
N GLN A 178 -30.25 23.24 -26.49
CA GLN A 178 -30.74 21.88 -26.74
C GLN A 178 -29.94 20.84 -25.93
N CYS A 179 -28.62 20.97 -25.90
CA CYS A 179 -27.73 20.11 -25.12
C CYS A 179 -28.03 20.20 -23.61
N LYS A 180 -28.24 21.42 -23.10
CA LYS A 180 -28.63 21.69 -21.71
C LYS A 180 -30.00 21.10 -21.35
N GLU A 181 -31.01 21.26 -22.22
CA GLU A 181 -32.35 20.70 -22.02
C GLU A 181 -32.33 19.17 -22.04
N GLN A 182 -31.55 18.57 -22.94
CA GLN A 182 -31.34 17.11 -22.96
C GLN A 182 -30.67 16.63 -21.67
N PHE A 183 -29.60 17.27 -21.19
CA PHE A 183 -29.01 16.93 -19.88
C PHE A 183 -29.99 17.13 -18.71
N LYS A 184 -30.85 18.16 -18.74
CA LYS A 184 -31.89 18.35 -17.73
C LYS A 184 -32.91 17.21 -17.73
N SER A 185 -33.38 16.77 -18.91
CA SER A 185 -34.27 15.62 -19.03
C SER A 185 -33.62 14.32 -18.56
N PHE A 186 -32.34 14.10 -18.88
CA PHE A 186 -31.56 12.95 -18.41
C PHE A 186 -31.53 12.88 -16.87
N PHE A 187 -31.15 13.96 -16.19
CA PHE A 187 -31.12 14.00 -14.73
C PHE A 187 -32.49 13.81 -14.06
N GLN A 188 -33.59 14.13 -14.76
CA GLN A 188 -34.97 13.94 -14.26
C GLN A 188 -35.61 12.59 -14.61
N GLN A 189 -35.13 11.91 -15.65
CA GLN A 189 -35.74 10.68 -16.18
C GLN A 189 -34.89 9.42 -15.98
N PHE A 190 -33.61 9.55 -15.64
CA PHE A 190 -32.72 8.40 -15.48
C PHE A 190 -33.00 7.64 -14.17
N ILE A 191 -33.65 6.48 -14.32
CA ILE A 191 -33.77 5.42 -13.32
C ILE A 191 -32.79 4.31 -13.73
N ASP A 192 -32.05 3.76 -12.78
CA ASP A 192 -31.02 2.76 -13.05
C ASP A 192 -31.56 1.32 -12.90
N PRO A 193 -31.59 0.49 -13.97
CA PRO A 193 -32.02 -0.90 -13.89
C PRO A 193 -30.89 -1.87 -13.50
N ASP A 194 -29.62 -1.48 -13.61
CA ASP A 194 -28.44 -2.36 -13.47
C ASP A 194 -27.76 -2.20 -12.08
N ALA A 195 -28.49 -1.65 -11.11
CA ALA A 195 -28.01 -1.14 -9.82
C ALA A 195 -27.49 -2.18 -8.80
N GLU A 196 -27.02 -3.34 -9.25
CA GLU A 196 -26.40 -4.39 -8.42
C GLU A 196 -24.86 -4.24 -8.30
N ASN A 197 -24.24 -3.27 -9.00
CA ASN A 197 -22.78 -3.09 -9.05
C ASN A 197 -22.33 -1.65 -8.75
N ASP A 198 -21.47 -1.52 -7.72
CA ASP A 198 -20.72 -0.32 -7.28
C ASP A 198 -21.52 0.98 -6.96
N GLU A 199 -21.36 1.48 -5.72
CA GLU A 199 -21.73 2.84 -5.24
C GLU A 199 -23.20 3.15 -4.81
N LEU A 200 -23.97 2.16 -4.33
CA LEU A 200 -25.20 2.41 -3.56
C LEU A 200 -24.98 2.53 -2.04
N PRO A 201 -25.22 3.69 -1.41
CA PRO A 201 -25.60 3.78 0.00
C PRO A 201 -27.08 3.37 0.19
N GLU A 202 -27.39 2.70 1.30
CA GLU A 202 -28.63 1.91 1.50
C GLU A 202 -29.96 2.66 1.42
N ASN A 203 -29.96 4.00 1.47
CA ASN A 203 -31.18 4.81 1.43
C ASN A 203 -31.62 5.20 0.00
N MET A 204 -31.03 4.61 -1.05
CA MET A 204 -31.35 4.92 -2.45
C MET A 204 -32.68 4.26 -2.89
N ASN A 205 -33.70 5.08 -3.19
CA ASN A 205 -34.99 4.59 -3.66
C ASN A 205 -34.92 4.26 -5.16
N LEU A 206 -34.99 2.99 -5.53
CA LEU A 206 -35.00 2.51 -6.93
C LEU A 206 -36.16 3.08 -7.79
N SER A 207 -37.13 3.77 -7.18
CA SER A 207 -38.24 4.45 -7.86
C SER A 207 -38.01 5.95 -8.11
N GLU A 208 -36.93 6.56 -7.60
CA GLU A 208 -36.61 7.98 -7.79
C GLU A 208 -35.34 8.16 -8.65
N PRO A 209 -35.21 9.21 -9.49
CA PRO A 209 -34.05 9.37 -10.34
C PRO A 209 -32.72 9.51 -9.56
N LEU A 210 -31.77 8.63 -9.85
CA LEU A 210 -30.49 8.51 -9.14
C LEU A 210 -29.74 9.84 -9.02
N TYR A 211 -29.77 10.67 -10.07
CA TYR A 211 -29.10 11.97 -10.07
C TYR A 211 -29.80 13.05 -9.24
N LEU A 212 -31.12 12.96 -9.04
CA LEU A 212 -31.80 13.83 -8.08
C LEU A 212 -31.39 13.46 -6.66
N GLN A 213 -31.38 12.16 -6.32
CA GLN A 213 -30.94 11.73 -5.00
C GLN A 213 -29.45 12.02 -4.74
N LYS A 214 -28.58 11.92 -5.76
CA LYS A 214 -27.18 12.37 -5.64
C LYS A 214 -27.04 13.89 -5.45
N LEU A 215 -27.96 14.71 -5.96
CA LEU A 215 -27.99 16.16 -5.65
C LEU A 215 -28.48 16.44 -4.22
N GLU A 216 -29.34 15.59 -3.66
CA GLU A 216 -29.76 15.67 -2.25
C GLU A 216 -28.65 15.20 -1.30
N GLU A 217 -27.93 14.13 -1.64
CA GLU A 217 -26.71 13.68 -0.97
C GLU A 217 -25.65 14.80 -0.95
N ILE A 218 -25.39 15.43 -2.10
CA ILE A 218 -24.54 16.63 -2.24
C ILE A 218 -25.02 17.79 -1.35
N HIS A 219 -26.34 18.01 -1.21
CA HIS A 219 -26.83 19.06 -0.30
C HIS A 219 -26.55 18.71 1.16
N THR A 220 -26.72 17.45 1.57
CA THR A 220 -26.50 17.02 2.97
C THR A 220 -25.01 16.93 3.37
N LEU A 221 -24.12 16.69 2.41
CA LEU A 221 -22.66 16.61 2.62
C LEU A 221 -21.95 17.94 2.36
N GLU A 222 -22.62 18.90 1.73
CA GLU A 222 -22.10 20.20 1.25
C GLU A 222 -20.91 20.09 0.26
N GLU A 223 -20.58 18.90 -0.26
CA GLU A 223 -19.53 18.69 -1.27
C GLU A 223 -20.04 19.02 -2.71
N PRO A 224 -19.57 20.09 -3.39
CA PRO A 224 -20.14 20.58 -4.64
C PRO A 224 -19.64 19.81 -5.90
N TYR A 225 -19.57 18.48 -5.84
CA TYR A 225 -18.98 17.64 -6.90
C TYR A 225 -19.91 16.49 -7.31
N LEU A 226 -20.41 16.51 -8.55
CA LEU A 226 -21.29 15.47 -9.09
C LEU A 226 -20.53 14.55 -10.05
N ASN A 227 -20.18 13.35 -9.61
CA ASN A 227 -19.63 12.31 -10.50
C ASN A 227 -20.75 11.75 -11.40
N VAL A 228 -20.52 11.69 -12.72
CA VAL A 228 -21.51 11.19 -13.70
C VAL A 228 -20.89 10.11 -14.58
N ASN A 229 -21.44 8.89 -14.52
CA ASN A 229 -21.04 7.78 -15.37
C ASN A 229 -21.48 8.02 -16.82
N CYS A 230 -20.53 8.11 -17.75
CA CYS A 230 -20.84 8.37 -19.17
C CYS A 230 -21.59 7.21 -19.85
N ALA A 231 -21.57 6.00 -19.25
CA ALA A 231 -22.40 4.89 -19.73
C ALA A 231 -23.90 5.20 -19.60
N HIS A 232 -24.31 5.91 -18.54
CA HIS A 232 -25.72 6.25 -18.28
C HIS A 232 -26.21 7.30 -19.28
N VAL A 233 -25.34 8.27 -19.62
CA VAL A 233 -25.59 9.24 -20.71
C VAL A 233 -25.75 8.52 -22.04
N LYS A 234 -24.94 7.47 -22.30
CA LYS A 234 -25.00 6.68 -23.54
C LYS A 234 -26.28 5.86 -23.68
N THR A 235 -26.79 5.25 -22.60
CA THR A 235 -28.05 4.48 -22.63
C THR A 235 -29.27 5.37 -22.83
N PHE A 236 -29.24 6.60 -22.30
CA PHE A 236 -30.29 7.59 -22.52
C PHE A 236 -30.24 8.24 -23.92
N ASN A 237 -29.07 8.71 -24.36
CA ASN A 237 -28.93 9.43 -25.63
C ASN A 237 -27.50 9.32 -26.21
N GLU A 238 -27.33 8.52 -27.26
CA GLU A 238 -26.03 8.33 -27.89
C GLU A 238 -25.47 9.62 -28.55
N HIS A 239 -26.31 10.46 -29.16
CA HIS A 239 -25.85 11.70 -29.79
C HIS A 239 -25.25 12.67 -28.76
N LEU A 240 -25.90 12.80 -27.60
CA LEU A 240 -25.41 13.59 -26.47
C LEU A 240 -24.08 13.03 -25.92
N TYR A 241 -23.96 11.71 -25.83
CA TYR A 241 -22.70 11.04 -25.48
C TYR A 241 -21.59 11.29 -26.51
N GLN A 242 -21.89 11.22 -27.82
CA GLN A 242 -20.92 11.50 -28.88
C GLN A 242 -20.42 12.96 -28.81
N GLN A 243 -21.31 13.94 -28.62
CA GLN A 243 -20.95 15.36 -28.44
C GLN A 243 -20.09 15.60 -27.17
N LEU A 244 -20.41 14.94 -26.06
CA LEU A 244 -19.61 15.01 -24.82
C LEU A 244 -18.18 14.47 -25.01
N VAL A 245 -18.01 13.44 -25.83
CA VAL A 245 -16.70 12.83 -26.11
C VAL A 245 -15.88 13.63 -27.13
N SER A 246 -16.51 14.22 -28.15
CA SER A 246 -15.81 15.00 -29.19
C SER A 246 -15.51 16.44 -28.76
N TYR A 247 -16.37 17.05 -27.94
CA TYR A 247 -16.27 18.45 -27.53
C TYR A 247 -16.46 18.64 -26.00
N PRO A 248 -15.68 17.93 -25.16
CA PRO A 248 -15.84 17.99 -23.69
C PRO A 248 -15.68 19.42 -23.13
N GLN A 249 -14.95 20.29 -23.82
CA GLN A 249 -14.68 21.66 -23.39
C GLN A 249 -15.91 22.58 -23.44
N GLU A 250 -16.91 22.23 -24.24
CA GLU A 250 -18.18 22.96 -24.35
C GLU A 250 -19.32 22.20 -23.65
N ALA A 251 -19.29 20.87 -23.73
CA ALA A 251 -20.28 20.01 -23.09
C ALA A 251 -20.20 20.01 -21.55
N ILE A 252 -19.00 20.03 -20.94
CA ILE A 252 -18.87 20.00 -19.46
C ILE A 252 -19.37 21.30 -18.81
N PRO A 253 -19.04 22.52 -19.28
CA PRO A 253 -19.69 23.73 -18.78
C PRO A 253 -21.21 23.75 -18.98
N THR A 254 -21.73 23.08 -20.01
CA THR A 254 -23.18 22.96 -20.25
C THR A 254 -23.84 22.00 -19.27
N LEU A 255 -23.16 20.89 -18.92
CA LEU A 255 -23.52 19.98 -17.82
C LEU A 255 -23.52 20.72 -16.47
N ASP A 256 -22.47 21.48 -16.18
CA ASP A 256 -22.36 22.28 -14.95
C ASP A 256 -23.57 23.24 -14.85
N MET A 257 -23.95 23.93 -15.93
CA MET A 257 -25.15 24.78 -15.94
C MET A 257 -26.46 24.01 -15.69
N ALA A 258 -26.65 22.85 -16.32
CA ALA A 258 -27.86 22.04 -16.15
C ALA A 258 -28.00 21.51 -14.70
N ALA A 259 -26.90 21.05 -14.08
CA ALA A 259 -26.88 20.58 -12.71
C ALA A 259 -27.16 21.71 -11.69
N ASN A 260 -26.54 22.89 -11.88
CA ASN A 260 -26.78 24.04 -10.99
C ASN A 260 -28.23 24.55 -11.10
N GLU A 261 -28.87 24.55 -12.28
CA GLU A 261 -30.29 24.93 -12.39
C GLU A 261 -31.24 23.94 -11.72
N LEU A 262 -31.03 22.62 -11.87
CA LEU A 262 -31.83 21.61 -11.16
C LEU A 262 -31.68 21.73 -9.63
N PHE A 263 -30.47 22.03 -9.16
CA PHE A 263 -30.24 22.30 -7.75
C PHE A 263 -31.04 23.51 -7.24
N PHE A 264 -31.07 24.63 -7.98
CA PHE A 264 -31.88 25.80 -7.62
C PHE A 264 -33.40 25.55 -7.74
N GLU A 265 -33.86 24.62 -8.58
CA GLU A 265 -35.26 24.21 -8.67
C GLU A 265 -35.69 23.34 -7.48
N LYS A 266 -34.86 22.40 -7.01
CA LYS A 266 -35.11 21.61 -5.79
C LYS A 266 -34.92 22.43 -4.50
N PHE A 267 -33.87 23.26 -4.42
CA PHE A 267 -33.45 23.98 -3.21
C PHE A 267 -33.31 25.50 -3.41
N PRO A 268 -34.42 26.23 -3.59
CA PRO A 268 -34.41 27.69 -3.84
C PRO A 268 -33.93 28.54 -2.65
N ALA A 269 -33.66 27.94 -1.49
CA ALA A 269 -33.13 28.60 -0.30
C ALA A 269 -31.63 28.33 -0.05
N ALA A 270 -31.01 27.38 -0.76
CA ALA A 270 -29.61 27.02 -0.56
C ALA A 270 -28.68 27.99 -1.32
N VAL A 271 -27.72 28.59 -0.61
CA VAL A 271 -26.71 29.49 -1.18
C VAL A 271 -25.36 28.78 -1.19
N LEU A 272 -25.06 28.10 -2.29
CA LEU A 272 -23.73 27.51 -2.50
C LEU A 272 -22.71 28.60 -2.83
N GLU A 273 -21.65 28.71 -2.03
CA GLU A 273 -20.50 29.58 -2.34
C GLU A 273 -19.70 29.08 -3.56
N HIS A 274 -19.74 27.76 -3.79
CA HIS A 274 -19.03 27.04 -4.85
C HIS A 274 -20.05 26.38 -5.79
N GLN A 275 -19.96 26.69 -7.09
CA GLN A 275 -20.85 26.10 -8.10
C GLN A 275 -20.59 24.59 -8.23
N ILE A 276 -21.67 23.81 -8.41
CA ILE A 276 -21.58 22.36 -8.58
C ILE A 276 -20.76 22.04 -9.84
N GLN A 277 -19.75 21.19 -9.69
CA GLN A 277 -18.88 20.73 -10.76
C GLN A 277 -19.20 19.29 -11.13
N VAL A 278 -19.63 19.07 -12.37
CA VAL A 278 -19.84 17.76 -12.94
C VAL A 278 -18.50 17.12 -13.31
N ARG A 279 -18.35 15.84 -13.02
CA ARG A 279 -17.16 15.02 -13.28
C ARG A 279 -17.56 13.80 -14.11
N PRO A 280 -17.62 13.91 -15.46
CA PRO A 280 -17.89 12.77 -16.33
C PRO A 280 -16.76 11.73 -16.24
N PHE A 281 -17.11 10.47 -15.95
CA PHE A 281 -16.16 9.36 -15.85
C PHE A 281 -16.63 8.13 -16.66
N ASN A 282 -15.76 7.13 -16.81
CA ASN A 282 -16.04 5.87 -17.52
C ASN A 282 -16.48 6.04 -18.99
N VAL A 283 -15.59 6.60 -19.83
CA VAL A 283 -15.81 6.75 -21.27
C VAL A 283 -15.47 5.44 -21.99
N THR A 284 -16.38 4.90 -22.81
CA THR A 284 -16.21 3.63 -23.54
C THR A 284 -15.02 3.60 -24.52
N LYS A 285 -14.48 4.77 -24.90
CA LYS A 285 -13.13 4.91 -25.49
C LYS A 285 -12.06 4.73 -24.41
N ILE A 286 -11.93 3.50 -23.90
CA ILE A 286 -10.72 3.07 -23.20
C ILE A 286 -9.65 2.89 -24.26
N LYS A 287 -8.48 3.54 -24.10
CA LYS A 287 -7.35 3.39 -25.03
C LYS A 287 -6.09 2.98 -24.29
N THR A 288 -5.41 1.96 -24.81
CA THR A 288 -4.06 1.61 -24.35
C THR A 288 -3.13 2.79 -24.64
N MET A 289 -2.13 3.04 -23.79
CA MET A 289 -1.37 4.30 -23.86
C MET A 289 -0.51 4.46 -25.13
N ARG A 290 -0.37 3.37 -25.90
CA ARG A 290 0.27 3.30 -27.22
C ARG A 290 -0.64 3.72 -28.39
N GLU A 291 -1.95 3.73 -28.19
CA GLU A 291 -2.98 3.90 -29.24
C GLU A 291 -3.56 5.33 -29.28
N LEU A 292 -2.91 6.27 -28.59
CA LEU A 292 -3.23 7.69 -28.64
C LEU A 292 -2.80 8.27 -29.99
N ASN A 293 -3.78 8.53 -30.84
CA ASN A 293 -3.57 9.07 -32.17
C ASN A 293 -3.72 10.60 -32.15
N PRO A 294 -3.10 11.33 -33.08
CA PRO A 294 -3.28 12.78 -33.21
C PRO A 294 -4.73 13.19 -33.54
N THR A 295 -5.57 12.25 -33.98
CA THR A 295 -7.02 12.43 -34.15
C THR A 295 -7.79 12.57 -32.84
N ASP A 296 -7.22 12.12 -31.71
CA ASP A 296 -7.86 12.10 -30.40
C ASP A 296 -7.58 13.37 -29.57
N VAL A 297 -6.86 14.35 -30.13
CA VAL A 297 -6.56 15.63 -29.47
C VAL A 297 -7.86 16.40 -29.19
N ASP A 298 -7.91 17.00 -28.00
CA ASP A 298 -9.05 17.69 -27.38
C ASP A 298 -10.32 16.84 -27.16
N GLN A 299 -10.28 15.52 -27.41
CA GLN A 299 -11.34 14.56 -27.03
C GLN A 299 -11.18 14.06 -25.58
N LEU A 300 -12.27 13.50 -25.04
CA LEU A 300 -12.31 12.85 -23.72
C LEU A 300 -11.90 11.37 -23.83
N ILE A 301 -10.90 10.95 -23.05
CA ILE A 301 -10.32 9.59 -23.09
C ILE A 301 -10.27 8.98 -21.67
N THR A 302 -10.48 7.67 -21.56
CA THR A 302 -10.18 6.88 -20.35
C THR A 302 -8.87 6.12 -20.56
N ILE A 303 -7.90 6.25 -19.66
CA ILE A 303 -6.65 5.46 -19.67
C ILE A 303 -6.39 4.82 -18.30
N PRO A 304 -6.28 3.48 -18.20
CA PRO A 304 -5.82 2.80 -16.99
C PRO A 304 -4.29 2.89 -16.84
N GLY A 305 -3.80 2.99 -15.61
CA GLY A 305 -2.36 3.01 -15.35
C GLY A 305 -1.98 2.97 -13.88
N MET A 306 -0.67 3.04 -13.63
CA MET A 306 -0.08 3.09 -12.29
C MET A 306 0.65 4.43 -12.09
N VAL A 307 0.42 5.11 -10.98
CA VAL A 307 1.10 6.38 -10.68
C VAL A 307 2.56 6.12 -10.29
N ILE A 308 3.53 6.67 -11.04
CA ILE A 308 4.96 6.55 -10.71
C ILE A 308 5.36 7.62 -9.70
N ARG A 309 4.98 8.87 -9.97
CA ARG A 309 5.37 10.04 -9.19
C ARG A 309 4.34 11.16 -9.31
N VAL A 310 4.25 11.93 -8.24
CA VAL A 310 3.40 13.10 -8.08
C VAL A 310 4.31 14.29 -7.76
N SER A 311 4.06 15.46 -8.34
CA SER A 311 4.81 16.69 -8.01
C SER A 311 4.27 17.34 -6.75
N ARG A 312 5.05 18.27 -6.18
CA ARG A 312 4.48 19.28 -5.28
C ARG A 312 3.45 20.14 -6.04
N LEU A 313 2.57 20.78 -5.27
CA LEU A 313 1.67 21.85 -5.72
C LEU A 313 2.42 22.92 -6.52
N ILE A 314 1.86 23.34 -7.65
CA ILE A 314 2.33 24.44 -8.48
C ILE A 314 1.19 25.47 -8.61
N PRO A 315 1.33 26.69 -8.04
CA PRO A 315 0.28 27.69 -8.12
C PRO A 315 0.21 28.30 -9.53
N GLN A 316 -0.93 28.16 -10.20
CA GLN A 316 -1.23 28.78 -11.48
C GLN A 316 -2.12 30.02 -11.26
N MET A 317 -1.63 31.20 -11.64
CA MET A 317 -2.38 32.46 -11.48
C MET A 317 -3.66 32.45 -12.35
N ARG A 318 -4.80 32.83 -11.75
CA ARG A 318 -6.13 32.94 -12.37
C ARG A 318 -6.51 34.40 -12.63
N GLU A 319 -6.26 35.27 -11.65
CA GLU A 319 -6.65 36.70 -11.70
C GLU A 319 -5.47 37.56 -11.24
N ALA A 320 -5.01 38.47 -12.10
CA ALA A 320 -3.88 39.33 -11.81
C ALA A 320 -4.34 40.61 -11.08
N TYR A 321 -3.74 40.89 -9.93
CA TYR A 321 -3.98 42.12 -9.17
C TYR A 321 -2.97 43.18 -9.57
N PHE A 322 -3.42 44.25 -10.22
CA PHE A 322 -2.59 45.38 -10.61
C PHE A 322 -2.82 46.58 -9.68
N LYS A 323 -1.74 47.28 -9.31
CA LYS A 323 -1.75 48.52 -8.54
C LYS A 323 -1.03 49.63 -9.29
N CYS A 324 -1.67 50.79 -9.44
CA CYS A 324 -1.07 51.96 -10.05
C CYS A 324 -0.07 52.63 -9.11
N SER A 325 1.17 52.85 -9.54
CA SER A 325 2.23 53.46 -8.72
C SER A 325 1.95 54.92 -8.35
N VAL A 326 1.29 55.69 -9.22
CA VAL A 326 1.06 57.13 -9.03
C VAL A 326 -0.10 57.45 -8.07
N CYS A 327 -1.24 56.76 -8.19
CA CYS A 327 -2.45 57.07 -7.43
C CYS A 327 -2.95 55.92 -6.54
N ALA A 328 -2.16 54.86 -6.38
CA ALA A 328 -2.48 53.63 -5.63
C ALA A 328 -3.76 52.87 -6.07
N PHE A 329 -4.50 53.34 -7.08
CA PHE A 329 -5.70 52.68 -7.61
C PHE A 329 -5.42 51.25 -8.05
N THR A 330 -6.35 50.33 -7.74
CA THR A 330 -6.18 48.89 -7.94
C THR A 330 -7.22 48.34 -8.91
N THR A 331 -6.80 47.36 -9.72
CA THR A 331 -7.63 46.71 -10.74
C THR A 331 -7.31 45.23 -10.81
N ILE A 332 -8.33 44.38 -10.70
CA ILE A 332 -8.23 42.93 -10.89
C ILE A 332 -8.53 42.62 -12.37
N VAL A 333 -7.74 41.75 -12.98
CA VAL A 333 -7.91 41.34 -14.40
C VAL A 333 -7.83 39.82 -14.51
N GLU A 334 -8.90 39.20 -15.01
CA GLU A 334 -8.95 37.76 -15.34
C GLU A 334 -7.92 37.40 -16.43
N ILE A 335 -7.26 36.24 -16.31
CA ILE A 335 -6.21 35.81 -17.25
C ILE A 335 -6.80 34.97 -18.38
N GLU A 336 -6.90 35.56 -19.57
CA GLU A 336 -7.30 34.83 -20.79
C GLU A 336 -6.13 34.01 -21.36
N LYS A 337 -6.30 32.69 -21.54
CA LYS A 337 -5.34 31.78 -22.21
C LYS A 337 -3.89 31.90 -21.69
N GLY A 338 -3.70 32.13 -20.39
CA GLY A 338 -2.37 32.31 -19.80
C GLY A 338 -1.63 33.60 -20.20
N LYS A 339 -2.33 34.58 -20.78
CA LYS A 339 -1.78 35.92 -21.08
C LYS A 339 -2.43 36.96 -20.18
N THR A 340 -1.69 37.45 -19.19
CA THR A 340 -2.04 38.67 -18.45
C THR A 340 -2.08 39.86 -19.40
N LYS A 341 -3.25 40.47 -19.59
CA LYS A 341 -3.36 41.77 -20.25
C LYS A 341 -3.18 42.86 -19.21
N GLU A 342 -2.05 43.57 -19.26
CA GLU A 342 -1.87 44.75 -18.42
C GLU A 342 -2.80 45.90 -18.89
N PRO A 343 -3.47 46.61 -17.98
CA PRO A 343 -4.24 47.80 -18.34
C PRO A 343 -3.28 48.95 -18.67
N THR A 344 -3.22 49.39 -19.93
CA THR A 344 -2.22 50.36 -20.40
C THR A 344 -2.47 51.80 -19.92
N VAL A 345 -3.66 52.10 -19.35
CA VAL A 345 -4.08 53.43 -18.87
C VAL A 345 -4.78 53.30 -17.53
N CYS A 346 -4.38 54.09 -16.53
CA CYS A 346 -5.07 54.09 -15.24
C CYS A 346 -6.37 54.89 -15.29
N ALA A 347 -7.49 54.27 -14.91
CA ALA A 347 -8.82 54.89 -14.91
C ALA A 347 -8.94 56.15 -14.04
N HIS A 348 -8.16 56.24 -12.96
CA HIS A 348 -8.23 57.37 -12.02
C HIS A 348 -7.28 58.54 -12.35
N CYS A 349 -6.05 58.28 -12.83
CA CYS A 349 -5.04 59.33 -13.08
C CYS A 349 -4.63 59.50 -14.54
N THR A 350 -5.18 58.71 -15.47
CA THR A 350 -4.92 58.74 -16.94
C THR A 350 -3.48 58.52 -17.41
N TYR A 351 -2.50 58.41 -16.50
CA TYR A 351 -1.13 58.01 -16.82
C TYR A 351 -1.10 56.65 -17.51
N LYS A 352 -0.16 56.51 -18.45
CA LYS A 352 0.08 55.30 -19.25
C LYS A 352 1.17 54.46 -18.59
N TYR A 353 1.06 53.13 -18.71
CA TYR A 353 2.07 52.17 -18.22
C TYR A 353 2.45 52.32 -16.74
N SER A 354 1.53 52.81 -15.90
CA SER A 354 1.78 53.12 -14.49
C SER A 354 1.38 52.01 -13.51
N PHE A 355 1.05 50.80 -14.01
CA PHE A 355 0.61 49.67 -13.20
C PHE A 355 1.75 48.70 -12.88
N THR A 356 1.71 48.15 -11.68
CA THR A 356 2.59 47.08 -11.20
C THR A 356 1.75 45.88 -10.77
N LEU A 357 2.21 44.66 -11.05
CA LEU A 357 1.52 43.43 -10.65
C LEU A 357 1.91 43.06 -9.21
N VAL A 358 0.91 42.92 -8.33
CA VAL A 358 1.09 42.56 -6.92
C VAL A 358 0.75 41.08 -6.75
N HIS A 359 1.75 40.22 -6.89
CA HIS A 359 1.59 38.76 -6.85
C HIS A 359 0.99 38.24 -5.52
N ASN A 360 1.23 38.93 -4.40
CA ASN A 360 0.64 38.55 -3.11
C ASN A 360 -0.88 38.77 -3.00
N LEU A 361 -1.49 39.48 -3.95
CA LEU A 361 -2.94 39.75 -4.00
C LEU A 361 -3.62 39.18 -5.26
N SER A 362 -2.88 38.52 -6.15
CA SER A 362 -3.46 37.78 -7.28
C SER A 362 -4.05 36.45 -6.83
N HIS A 363 -5.21 36.07 -7.35
CA HIS A 363 -5.77 34.75 -7.08
C HIS A 363 -5.03 33.68 -7.87
N PHE A 364 -4.55 32.66 -7.16
CA PHE A 364 -3.97 31.44 -7.72
C PHE A 364 -4.97 30.29 -7.68
N SER A 365 -4.72 29.28 -8.50
CA SER A 365 -5.41 27.99 -8.57
C SER A 365 -4.37 26.89 -8.57
N ASP A 366 -4.66 25.77 -7.92
CA ASP A 366 -3.68 24.72 -7.73
C ASP A 366 -3.61 23.78 -8.93
N LYS A 367 -2.38 23.50 -9.38
CA LYS A 367 -2.07 22.53 -10.43
C LYS A 367 -0.98 21.57 -9.94
N GLN A 368 -1.15 20.28 -10.21
CA GLN A 368 -0.17 19.25 -9.85
C GLN A 368 0.18 18.41 -11.07
N MET A 369 1.45 18.08 -11.23
CA MET A 369 1.97 17.27 -12.33
C MET A 369 2.19 15.84 -11.86
N ILE A 370 1.49 14.90 -12.51
CA ILE A 370 1.52 13.48 -12.18
C ILE A 370 2.11 12.72 -13.37
N ARG A 371 2.94 11.70 -13.13
CA ARG A 371 3.38 10.77 -14.19
C ARG A 371 2.73 9.41 -14.02
N LEU A 372 1.95 9.03 -15.02
CA LEU A 372 1.29 7.73 -15.13
C LEU A 372 2.14 6.77 -15.95
N GLN A 373 2.18 5.51 -15.54
CA GLN A 373 2.72 4.38 -16.28
C GLN A 373 1.58 3.56 -16.90
N GLU A 374 1.82 3.00 -18.07
CA GLU A 374 1.01 1.90 -18.63
C GLU A 374 0.91 0.73 -17.63
N ALA A 375 -0.27 0.14 -17.48
CA ALA A 375 -0.50 -0.97 -16.56
C ALA A 375 0.18 -2.26 -17.06
N PRO A 376 0.83 -3.06 -16.18
CA PRO A 376 1.56 -4.26 -16.62
C PRO A 376 0.64 -5.35 -17.19
N ASP A 377 -0.63 -5.37 -16.77
CA ASP A 377 -1.68 -6.26 -17.27
C ASP A 377 -1.95 -6.07 -18.79
N GLU A 378 -1.61 -4.90 -19.38
CA GLU A 378 -1.89 -4.52 -20.78
C GLU A 378 -0.63 -4.43 -21.68
N MET A 379 0.56 -4.74 -21.15
CA MET A 379 1.82 -4.52 -21.87
C MET A 379 2.12 -5.61 -22.92
N PRO A 380 2.50 -5.25 -24.17
CA PRO A 380 3.05 -6.20 -25.12
C PRO A 380 4.42 -6.71 -24.67
N GLN A 381 4.67 -8.01 -24.85
CA GLN A 381 5.86 -8.68 -24.33
C GLN A 381 7.16 -8.10 -24.90
N GLY A 382 8.16 -7.93 -24.02
CA GLY A 382 9.52 -7.51 -24.40
C GLY A 382 9.74 -6.02 -24.60
N GLN A 383 8.73 -5.16 -24.40
CA GLN A 383 8.87 -3.70 -24.49
C GLN A 383 8.86 -3.02 -23.12
N THR A 384 9.53 -1.87 -23.00
CA THR A 384 9.47 -1.02 -21.80
C THR A 384 8.11 -0.33 -21.67
N PRO A 385 7.61 -0.09 -20.43
CA PRO A 385 6.40 0.68 -20.23
C PRO A 385 6.62 2.13 -20.66
N HIS A 386 5.63 2.72 -21.34
CA HIS A 386 5.63 4.15 -21.61
C HIS A 386 5.17 4.94 -20.38
N THR A 387 5.44 6.25 -20.35
CA THR A 387 5.00 7.17 -19.28
C THR A 387 4.40 8.45 -19.84
N ILE A 388 3.22 8.86 -19.34
CA ILE A 388 2.56 10.12 -19.73
C ILE A 388 2.56 11.12 -18.58
N VAL A 389 2.57 12.40 -18.93
CA VAL A 389 2.31 13.52 -18.00
C VAL A 389 0.82 13.81 -17.95
N LEU A 390 0.27 13.79 -16.75
CA LEU A 390 -1.08 14.27 -16.44
C LEU A 390 -0.97 15.57 -15.64
N PHE A 391 -2.01 16.41 -15.71
CA PHE A 391 -2.19 17.52 -14.80
C PHE A 391 -3.51 17.44 -14.04
N ALA A 392 -3.43 17.37 -12.72
CA ALA A 392 -4.56 17.56 -11.83
C ALA A 392 -4.74 19.05 -11.51
N HIS A 393 -5.98 19.45 -11.27
CA HIS A 393 -6.39 20.83 -10.99
C HIS A 393 -7.28 20.88 -9.75
N ASN A 394 -7.13 21.93 -8.92
CA ASN A 394 -7.96 22.22 -7.76
C ASN A 394 -8.17 20.97 -6.86
N ASN A 395 -9.41 20.58 -6.57
CA ASN A 395 -9.79 19.42 -5.75
C ASN A 395 -9.52 18.03 -6.39
N LEU A 396 -8.63 17.93 -7.38
CA LEU A 396 -8.06 16.66 -7.86
C LEU A 396 -6.57 16.53 -7.52
N VAL A 397 -5.97 17.56 -6.93
CA VAL A 397 -4.58 17.55 -6.43
C VAL A 397 -4.49 16.68 -5.17
N ASP A 398 -3.41 15.91 -5.03
CA ASP A 398 -3.14 14.92 -3.97
C ASP A 398 -4.18 13.79 -3.78
N ALA A 399 -5.18 13.69 -4.66
CA ALA A 399 -6.19 12.63 -4.65
C ALA A 399 -5.64 11.21 -4.96
N VAL A 400 -4.42 11.10 -5.47
CA VAL A 400 -3.77 9.84 -5.90
C VAL A 400 -2.32 9.78 -5.41
N MET A 401 -1.91 8.63 -4.87
CA MET A 401 -0.59 8.42 -4.31
C MET A 401 0.36 7.67 -5.27
N PRO A 402 1.69 7.84 -5.15
CA PRO A 402 2.66 7.04 -5.89
C PRO A 402 2.50 5.54 -5.59
N GLY A 403 2.28 4.73 -6.62
CA GLY A 403 1.98 3.30 -6.54
C GLY A 403 0.52 2.93 -6.82
N ASP A 404 -0.41 3.89 -6.76
CA ASP A 404 -1.84 3.64 -6.98
C ASP A 404 -2.14 3.15 -8.41
N ARG A 405 -3.08 2.21 -8.54
CA ARG A 405 -3.67 1.80 -9.82
C ARG A 405 -4.95 2.60 -10.06
N VAL A 406 -4.95 3.47 -11.07
CA VAL A 406 -6.04 4.40 -11.36
C VAL A 406 -6.45 4.33 -12.83
N SER A 407 -7.74 4.45 -13.12
CA SER A 407 -8.19 4.90 -14.43
C SER A 407 -8.37 6.41 -14.39
N VAL A 408 -7.77 7.08 -15.37
CA VAL A 408 -7.74 8.51 -15.50
C VAL A 408 -8.67 8.88 -16.64
N THR A 409 -9.66 9.72 -16.35
CA THR A 409 -10.54 10.31 -17.35
C THR A 409 -10.19 11.78 -17.52
N GLY A 410 -9.88 12.19 -18.75
CA GLY A 410 -9.37 13.53 -19.03
C GLY A 410 -9.31 13.88 -20.51
N ILE A 411 -8.95 15.13 -20.77
CA ILE A 411 -8.87 15.72 -22.12
C ILE A 411 -7.43 15.63 -22.60
N TYR A 412 -7.20 14.96 -23.74
CA TYR A 412 -5.86 14.81 -24.31
C TYR A 412 -5.44 16.10 -25.03
N ARG A 413 -4.35 16.73 -24.60
CA ARG A 413 -3.90 18.03 -25.12
C ARG A 413 -2.48 17.99 -25.65
N ALA A 414 -2.21 18.90 -26.58
CA ALA A 414 -0.90 19.13 -27.18
C ALA A 414 -0.48 20.59 -26.99
N ALA A 415 0.70 20.86 -26.40
CA ALA A 415 1.26 22.21 -26.31
C ALA A 415 2.64 22.31 -26.97
N THR A 416 2.92 23.45 -27.58
CA THR A 416 4.24 23.76 -28.15
C THR A 416 5.29 23.80 -27.05
N HIS A 417 6.38 23.04 -27.20
CA HIS A 417 7.56 23.24 -26.37
C HIS A 417 8.38 24.43 -26.88
N LYS A 418 8.91 25.24 -25.96
CA LYS A 418 9.86 26.32 -26.27
C LYS A 418 11.23 25.92 -25.71
N PRO A 419 12.24 25.66 -26.56
CA PRO A 419 13.55 25.23 -26.10
C PRO A 419 14.40 26.39 -25.54
N ASN A 420 14.18 27.61 -26.04
CA ASN A 420 14.89 28.84 -25.68
C ASN A 420 13.86 29.98 -25.45
N PHE A 421 14.35 31.14 -25.00
CA PHE A 421 13.54 32.35 -24.82
C PHE A 421 13.06 32.99 -26.13
N ASP A 422 13.68 32.64 -27.26
CA ASP A 422 13.30 33.14 -28.60
C ASP A 422 11.90 32.71 -29.04
N HIS A 423 11.30 33.50 -29.94
CA HIS A 423 9.94 33.30 -30.43
C HIS A 423 9.74 32.09 -31.36
N ASN A 424 10.80 31.34 -31.68
CA ASN A 424 10.76 30.20 -32.60
C ASN A 424 10.11 28.97 -31.93
N LEU A 425 8.84 28.71 -32.26
CA LEU A 425 8.10 27.53 -31.82
C LEU A 425 8.63 26.26 -32.52
N GLN A 426 8.80 25.18 -31.77
CA GLN A 426 9.08 23.87 -32.36
C GLN A 426 7.78 23.25 -32.92
N ALA A 427 7.87 22.63 -34.10
CA ALA A 427 6.75 21.93 -34.74
C ALA A 427 6.34 20.63 -34.01
N ILE A 428 7.16 20.13 -33.08
CA ILE A 428 6.85 18.98 -32.23
C ILE A 428 6.15 19.49 -30.96
N TYR A 429 4.89 19.10 -30.80
CA TYR A 429 4.09 19.42 -29.62
C TYR A 429 4.32 18.36 -28.54
N LYS A 430 4.46 18.80 -27.28
CA LYS A 430 4.49 17.91 -26.12
C LYS A 430 3.06 17.64 -25.68
N THR A 431 2.69 16.37 -25.60
CA THR A 431 1.34 15.94 -25.22
C THR A 431 1.22 15.66 -23.72
N TYR A 432 0.04 15.92 -23.18
CA TYR A 432 -0.33 15.66 -21.78
C TYR A 432 -1.85 15.46 -21.69
N ILE A 433 -2.36 15.09 -20.51
CA ILE A 433 -3.80 14.98 -20.26
C ILE A 433 -4.15 15.92 -19.10
N ASP A 434 -5.11 16.83 -19.31
CA ASP A 434 -5.75 17.56 -18.21
C ASP A 434 -6.86 16.67 -17.63
N ILE A 435 -6.81 16.42 -16.32
CA ILE A 435 -7.62 15.39 -15.65
C ILE A 435 -8.97 15.97 -15.23
N VAL A 436 -10.05 15.23 -15.53
CA VAL A 436 -11.43 15.58 -15.15
C VAL A 436 -11.92 14.74 -13.97
N HIS A 437 -11.50 13.47 -13.88
CA HIS A 437 -11.81 12.57 -12.76
C HIS A 437 -10.80 11.40 -12.68
N PHE A 438 -10.61 10.87 -11.47
CA PHE A 438 -9.80 9.67 -11.16
C PHE A 438 -10.69 8.59 -10.53
N ARG A 439 -10.64 7.36 -11.04
CA ARG A 439 -11.22 6.17 -10.37
C ARG A 439 -10.10 5.22 -9.92
N LYS A 440 -10.01 4.96 -8.62
CA LYS A 440 -9.05 3.99 -8.05
C LYS A 440 -9.55 2.55 -8.28
N HIS A 441 -8.72 1.66 -8.82
CA HIS A 441 -9.11 0.27 -9.11
C HIS A 441 -8.57 -0.72 -8.07
N ASN A 442 -9.18 -0.74 -6.89
CA ASN A 442 -8.74 -1.60 -5.78
C ASN A 442 -9.38 -3.00 -5.76
N SER A 443 -10.33 -3.33 -6.63
CA SER A 443 -11.13 -4.58 -6.61
C SER A 443 -10.35 -5.91 -6.70
N LYS A 444 -9.05 -5.89 -7.05
CA LYS A 444 -8.18 -7.09 -7.04
C LYS A 444 -7.51 -7.36 -5.67
N ARG A 445 -7.48 -6.39 -4.74
CA ARG A 445 -6.80 -6.45 -3.43
C ARG A 445 -7.79 -6.24 -2.27
N LEU A 446 -7.36 -6.36 -1.00
CA LEU A 446 -8.10 -5.77 0.12
C LEU A 446 -8.17 -4.24 -0.08
N TYR A 447 -9.12 -3.57 0.56
CA TYR A 447 -9.12 -2.11 0.62
C TYR A 447 -7.92 -1.61 1.44
N ASP A 448 -7.34 -0.49 1.01
CA ASP A 448 -6.37 0.25 1.81
C ASP A 448 -7.08 1.01 2.93
N GLN A 449 -6.34 1.28 4.00
CA GLN A 449 -6.77 2.27 5.00
C GLN A 449 -6.53 3.66 4.40
N GLU A 450 -7.57 4.29 3.88
CA GLU A 450 -7.55 5.74 3.64
C GLU A 450 -7.73 6.44 4.98
N ASP A 451 -6.62 6.95 5.56
CA ASP A 451 -6.57 7.55 6.90
C ASP A 451 -7.65 8.64 7.06
N GLY A 452 -8.74 8.32 7.76
CA GLY A 452 -9.84 9.23 8.08
C GLY A 452 -11.22 8.89 7.49
N LYS A 453 -11.34 7.86 6.64
CA LYS A 453 -12.65 7.32 6.23
C LYS A 453 -12.81 5.89 6.75
N GLU A 454 -13.71 5.70 7.72
CA GLU A 454 -14.18 4.37 8.10
C GLU A 454 -14.87 3.74 6.87
N HIS A 455 -14.59 2.46 6.60
CA HIS A 455 -15.26 1.75 5.51
C HIS A 455 -16.71 1.49 5.92
N ASN A 456 -17.63 2.33 5.43
CA ASN A 456 -19.07 2.22 5.68
C ASN A 456 -19.66 0.97 4.99
N PHE A 457 -19.45 -0.19 5.62
CA PHE A 457 -20.12 -1.43 5.26
C PHE A 457 -21.62 -1.31 5.52
N THR A 458 -22.42 -1.67 4.52
CA THR A 458 -23.86 -1.97 4.65
C THR A 458 -24.12 -2.84 5.90
N PRO A 459 -24.95 -2.45 6.88
CA PRO A 459 -25.40 -3.32 7.97
C PRO A 459 -25.77 -4.75 7.55
N GLU A 460 -26.36 -4.98 6.37
CA GLU A 460 -26.58 -6.35 5.86
C GLU A 460 -25.28 -7.17 5.76
N ARG A 461 -24.21 -6.61 5.17
CA ARG A 461 -22.88 -7.24 5.20
C ARG A 461 -22.35 -7.36 6.63
N ILE A 462 -22.54 -6.36 7.50
CA ILE A 462 -22.10 -6.46 8.89
C ILE A 462 -22.79 -7.62 9.62
N GLU A 463 -24.07 -7.89 9.35
CA GLU A 463 -24.78 -9.07 9.86
C GLU A 463 -24.25 -10.36 9.26
N ILE A 464 -23.97 -10.42 7.96
CA ILE A 464 -23.32 -11.58 7.32
C ILE A 464 -21.96 -11.86 7.98
N LEU A 465 -21.11 -10.84 8.18
CA LEU A 465 -19.80 -10.93 8.81
C LEU A 465 -19.91 -11.42 10.27
N LYS A 466 -20.86 -10.90 11.06
CA LYS A 466 -21.17 -11.38 12.43
C LYS A 466 -21.70 -12.81 12.44
N SER A 467 -22.52 -13.20 11.46
CA SER A 467 -22.99 -14.58 11.30
C SER A 467 -21.87 -15.56 10.96
N LEU A 468 -20.76 -15.06 10.38
CA LEU A 468 -19.58 -15.85 10.06
C LEU A 468 -18.67 -16.00 11.29
N SER A 469 -18.45 -14.95 12.09
CA SER A 469 -17.62 -15.03 13.30
C SER A 469 -18.21 -15.94 14.38
N GLN A 470 -19.54 -16.03 14.48
CA GLN A 470 -20.23 -16.95 15.40
C GLN A 470 -20.00 -18.45 15.10
N LYS A 471 -19.47 -18.80 13.92
CA LYS A 471 -19.24 -20.20 13.53
C LYS A 471 -17.86 -20.63 14.02
N GLY A 472 -17.80 -21.59 14.96
CA GLY A 472 -16.54 -22.07 15.55
C GLY A 472 -15.48 -22.59 14.55
N ASP A 473 -15.88 -23.02 13.36
CA ASP A 473 -14.98 -23.42 12.26
C ASP A 473 -14.44 -22.23 11.44
N ILE A 474 -14.69 -20.97 11.83
CA ILE A 474 -14.27 -19.78 11.05
C ILE A 474 -12.77 -19.78 10.74
N TYR A 475 -11.93 -20.21 11.69
CA TYR A 475 -10.48 -20.22 11.52
C TYR A 475 -10.01 -21.24 10.46
N GLU A 476 -10.53 -22.47 10.48
CA GLU A 476 -10.14 -23.48 9.48
C GLU A 476 -10.85 -23.25 8.14
N ARG A 477 -12.07 -22.70 8.14
CA ARG A 477 -12.77 -22.28 6.92
C ARG A 477 -12.02 -21.15 6.20
N LEU A 478 -11.57 -20.11 6.91
CA LEU A 478 -10.70 -19.08 6.34
C LEU A 478 -9.39 -19.67 5.83
N ALA A 479 -8.77 -20.61 6.58
CA ALA A 479 -7.54 -21.28 6.15
C ALA A 479 -7.74 -22.11 4.88
N ARG A 480 -8.93 -22.70 4.68
CA ARG A 480 -9.27 -23.48 3.49
C ARG A 480 -9.49 -22.59 2.25
N HIS A 481 -10.14 -21.43 2.43
CA HIS A 481 -10.39 -20.45 1.36
C HIS A 481 -9.17 -19.64 0.93
N ILE A 482 -8.13 -19.54 1.76
CA ILE A 482 -6.85 -18.91 1.38
C ILE A 482 -6.02 -19.88 0.54
N ALA A 483 -5.70 -19.47 -0.70
CA ALA A 483 -4.97 -20.26 -1.70
C ALA A 483 -5.55 -21.68 -1.90
N PRO A 484 -6.77 -21.83 -2.45
CA PRO A 484 -7.42 -23.13 -2.64
C PRO A 484 -6.65 -24.05 -3.60
N SER A 485 -5.81 -23.48 -4.47
CA SER A 485 -4.88 -24.22 -5.33
C SER A 485 -3.76 -24.95 -4.58
N ILE A 486 -3.48 -24.62 -3.31
CA ILE A 486 -2.39 -25.19 -2.53
C ILE A 486 -2.94 -26.20 -1.52
N TYR A 487 -2.52 -27.46 -1.69
CA TYR A 487 -2.94 -28.61 -0.86
C TYR A 487 -2.18 -28.70 0.48
N ALA A 488 -2.75 -29.48 1.42
CA ALA A 488 -2.23 -29.96 2.72
C ALA A 488 -1.76 -28.94 3.78
N ASN A 489 -1.13 -27.82 3.42
CA ASN A 489 -0.36 -26.94 4.32
C ASN A 489 -1.23 -26.00 5.20
N ASN A 490 -2.24 -26.55 5.88
CA ASN A 490 -3.24 -25.80 6.64
C ASN A 490 -2.62 -24.95 7.76
N ASP A 491 -1.62 -25.45 8.49
CA ASP A 491 -1.00 -24.70 9.59
C ASP A 491 -0.18 -23.49 9.10
N VAL A 492 0.41 -23.59 7.90
CA VAL A 492 1.07 -22.46 7.23
C VAL A 492 0.03 -21.40 6.87
N LYS A 493 -1.11 -21.81 6.30
CA LYS A 493 -2.25 -20.92 5.98
C LYS A 493 -2.86 -20.27 7.23
N LYS A 494 -2.99 -21.01 8.32
CA LYS A 494 -3.36 -20.49 9.66
C LYS A 494 -2.38 -19.42 10.15
N GLY A 495 -1.07 -19.65 10.01
CA GLY A 495 -0.06 -18.63 10.34
C GLY A 495 -0.20 -17.35 9.49
N ILE A 496 -0.40 -17.51 8.19
CA ILE A 496 -0.61 -16.40 7.24
C ILE A 496 -1.88 -15.61 7.59
N ILE A 497 -2.95 -16.27 8.03
CA ILE A 497 -4.16 -15.61 8.56
C ILE A 497 -3.80 -14.67 9.71
N LEU A 498 -3.06 -15.15 10.70
CA LEU A 498 -2.67 -14.33 11.86
C LEU A 498 -1.80 -13.13 11.43
N GLN A 499 -0.95 -13.29 10.41
CA GLN A 499 -0.22 -12.18 9.78
C GLN A 499 -1.14 -11.21 9.00
N LEU A 500 -2.17 -11.70 8.32
CA LEU A 500 -3.14 -10.86 7.60
C LEU A 500 -3.94 -9.96 8.54
N PHE A 501 -4.38 -10.44 9.71
CA PHE A 501 -5.11 -9.64 10.72
C PHE A 501 -4.17 -8.78 11.60
N GLY A 502 -2.99 -9.29 11.95
CA GLY A 502 -1.96 -8.60 12.77
C GLY A 502 -2.35 -8.38 14.24
N GLY A 503 -1.37 -8.04 15.09
CA GLY A 503 -1.58 -7.71 16.50
C GLY A 503 -2.25 -6.34 16.74
N THR A 504 -2.37 -5.92 18.00
CA THR A 504 -2.96 -4.61 18.36
C THR A 504 -1.92 -3.50 18.52
N ARG A 505 -2.26 -2.28 18.08
CA ARG A 505 -1.40 -1.09 18.20
C ARG A 505 -1.47 -0.51 19.62
N LYS A 506 -0.67 -1.07 20.54
CA LYS A 506 -0.60 -0.64 21.95
C LYS A 506 0.36 0.55 22.15
N THR A 507 -0.21 1.76 22.14
CA THR A 507 0.53 3.02 22.37
C THR A 507 0.61 3.35 23.87
N PHE A 508 1.66 2.88 24.55
CA PHE A 508 1.93 3.22 25.95
C PHE A 508 2.51 4.63 26.10
N THR A 509 1.64 5.64 26.16
CA THR A 509 1.99 7.07 26.32
C THR A 509 2.92 7.37 27.50
N ILE A 510 2.85 6.57 28.58
CA ILE A 510 3.67 6.73 29.79
C ILE A 510 5.16 6.34 29.57
N TYR A 511 5.44 5.41 28.66
CA TYR A 511 6.79 4.81 28.52
C TYR A 511 7.55 5.20 27.24
N GLY A 512 6.93 5.95 26.32
CA GLY A 512 7.56 6.45 25.09
C GLY A 512 8.06 5.37 24.11
N LYS A 513 7.81 4.09 24.40
CA LYS A 513 8.29 2.95 23.62
C LYS A 513 7.14 2.35 22.82
N HIS A 514 7.21 2.48 21.50
CA HIS A 514 6.33 1.76 20.58
C HIS A 514 6.75 0.28 20.53
N PHE A 515 5.77 -0.61 20.66
CA PHE A 515 5.95 -2.05 20.42
C PHE A 515 5.39 -2.39 19.04
N ARG A 516 6.17 -3.15 18.26
CA ARG A 516 5.74 -3.67 16.95
C ARG A 516 4.53 -4.61 17.12
N PRO A 517 3.39 -4.39 16.43
CA PRO A 517 2.22 -5.27 16.47
C PRO A 517 2.25 -6.35 15.39
N ASP A 518 2.96 -6.08 14.29
CA ASP A 518 2.92 -6.86 13.06
C ASP A 518 3.72 -8.17 13.19
N ILE A 519 3.28 -9.24 12.52
CA ILE A 519 3.83 -10.59 12.66
C ILE A 519 4.75 -10.89 11.48
N ASN A 520 5.97 -11.39 11.75
CA ASN A 520 6.93 -11.77 10.72
C ASN A 520 7.04 -13.29 10.62
N ILE A 521 6.93 -13.81 9.40
CA ILE A 521 6.89 -15.25 9.11
C ILE A 521 8.02 -15.62 8.15
N LEU A 522 8.74 -16.70 8.48
CA LEU A 522 9.74 -17.33 7.61
C LEU A 522 9.25 -18.73 7.19
N LEU A 523 9.24 -18.98 5.89
CA LEU A 523 8.92 -20.27 5.28
C LEU A 523 10.21 -20.92 4.82
N CYS A 524 10.65 -21.99 5.48
CA CYS A 524 11.87 -22.71 5.12
C CYS A 524 11.54 -24.15 4.71
N GLY A 525 12.27 -24.69 3.73
CA GLY A 525 11.97 -26.03 3.21
C GLY A 525 12.59 -26.34 1.85
N ASP A 526 12.40 -27.58 1.40
CA ASP A 526 12.91 -28.09 0.13
C ASP A 526 12.31 -27.33 -1.10
N PRO A 527 13.00 -27.26 -2.26
CA PRO A 527 12.41 -26.74 -3.50
C PRO A 527 11.24 -27.62 -3.97
N GLY A 528 10.44 -27.13 -4.92
CA GLY A 528 9.21 -27.81 -5.38
C GLY A 528 8.02 -27.61 -4.44
N THR A 529 8.25 -27.57 -3.12
CA THR A 529 7.24 -27.08 -2.15
C THR A 529 6.83 -25.65 -2.53
N SER A 530 5.52 -25.37 -2.58
CA SER A 530 4.95 -24.24 -3.34
C SER A 530 5.10 -22.84 -2.70
N LYS A 531 6.22 -22.57 -2.02
CA LYS A 531 6.46 -21.34 -1.23
C LYS A 531 6.34 -20.06 -2.07
N SER A 532 7.02 -20.00 -3.21
CA SER A 532 7.02 -18.82 -4.09
C SER A 532 5.62 -18.55 -4.68
N GLN A 533 4.87 -19.60 -5.02
CA GLN A 533 3.48 -19.50 -5.47
C GLN A 533 2.57 -18.91 -4.36
N LEU A 534 2.81 -19.33 -3.11
CA LEU A 534 2.10 -18.80 -1.94
C LEU A 534 2.45 -17.32 -1.68
N LEU A 535 3.73 -16.93 -1.81
CA LEU A 535 4.13 -15.51 -1.74
C LEU A 535 3.42 -14.68 -2.82
N GLN A 536 3.39 -15.18 -4.05
CA GLN A 536 2.75 -14.51 -5.18
C GLN A 536 1.22 -14.39 -5.01
N TYR A 537 0.56 -15.41 -4.43
CA TYR A 537 -0.85 -15.34 -4.08
C TYR A 537 -1.13 -14.24 -3.05
N ILE A 538 -0.29 -14.10 -2.02
CA ILE A 538 -0.44 -13.09 -0.96
C ILE A 538 -0.16 -11.68 -1.49
N TYR A 539 0.83 -11.52 -2.38
CA TYR A 539 1.10 -10.26 -3.10
C TYR A 539 -0.08 -9.81 -3.99
N ASN A 540 -0.82 -10.76 -4.56
CA ASN A 540 -2.03 -10.45 -5.32
C ASN A 540 -3.21 -10.10 -4.40
N LEU A 541 -3.31 -10.74 -3.22
CA LEU A 541 -4.40 -10.53 -2.26
C LEU A 541 -4.29 -9.19 -1.49
N VAL A 542 -3.08 -8.80 -1.08
CA VAL A 542 -2.86 -7.73 -0.09
C VAL A 542 -2.51 -6.39 -0.75
N PRO A 543 -3.18 -5.28 -0.39
CA PRO A 543 -2.86 -3.94 -0.87
C PRO A 543 -1.53 -3.46 -0.30
N ARG A 544 -0.88 -2.55 -1.03
CA ARG A 544 0.48 -2.05 -0.75
C ARG A 544 1.53 -3.15 -0.50
N SER A 545 1.24 -4.41 -0.85
CA SER A 545 2.24 -5.48 -0.79
C SER A 545 3.29 -5.31 -1.88
N GLN A 546 4.51 -5.78 -1.59
CA GLN A 546 5.63 -5.75 -2.53
C GLN A 546 6.26 -7.14 -2.64
N TYR A 547 6.54 -7.60 -3.86
CA TYR A 547 7.23 -8.86 -4.12
C TYR A 547 8.67 -8.59 -4.52
N THR A 548 9.61 -9.26 -3.84
CA THR A 548 11.05 -9.05 -4.01
C THR A 548 11.80 -10.39 -4.01
N SER A 549 12.94 -10.43 -4.70
CA SER A 549 13.85 -11.58 -4.72
C SER A 549 15.19 -11.18 -4.10
N GLY A 550 15.71 -12.00 -3.20
CA GLY A 550 16.92 -11.71 -2.42
C GLY A 550 18.19 -11.49 -3.27
N LYS A 551 18.23 -12.00 -4.51
CA LYS A 551 19.29 -11.67 -5.48
C LYS A 551 19.06 -10.34 -6.21
N GLY A 552 17.82 -10.04 -6.60
CA GLY A 552 17.48 -8.81 -7.33
C GLY A 552 17.45 -7.57 -6.45
N SER A 553 17.13 -7.74 -5.16
CA SER A 553 16.96 -6.66 -4.21
C SER A 553 18.26 -6.31 -3.48
N SER A 554 18.99 -5.34 -4.06
CA SER A 554 20.05 -4.65 -3.33
C SER A 554 19.49 -3.91 -2.10
N ALA A 555 20.35 -3.63 -1.12
CA ALA A 555 19.97 -2.79 0.04
C ALA A 555 19.40 -1.43 -0.37
N VAL A 556 19.85 -0.86 -1.50
CA VAL A 556 19.36 0.40 -2.05
C VAL A 556 17.93 0.28 -2.61
N GLY A 557 17.59 -0.86 -3.22
CA GLY A 557 16.23 -1.14 -3.70
C GLY A 557 15.23 -1.48 -2.60
N LEU A 558 15.70 -1.99 -1.45
CA LEU A 558 14.86 -2.25 -0.27
C LEU A 558 14.61 -0.99 0.57
N THR A 559 15.64 -0.14 0.73
CA THR A 559 15.62 1.04 1.62
C THR A 559 14.93 2.24 0.97
N ALA A 560 15.73 3.15 0.43
CA ALA A 560 15.36 4.28 -0.41
C ALA A 560 16.64 4.73 -1.12
N TYR A 561 16.48 5.32 -2.30
CA TYR A 561 17.57 5.77 -3.15
C TYR A 561 17.40 7.26 -3.45
N ILE A 562 18.52 7.94 -3.70
CA ILE A 562 18.51 9.39 -3.96
C ILE A 562 18.75 9.59 -5.45
N THR A 563 17.80 10.27 -6.10
CA THR A 563 17.88 10.67 -7.51
C THR A 563 17.89 12.17 -7.63
N LYS A 564 18.59 12.71 -8.63
CA LYS A 564 18.42 14.10 -9.03
C LYS A 564 17.21 14.20 -9.96
N ASP A 565 16.19 14.94 -9.58
CA ASP A 565 15.04 15.18 -10.45
C ASP A 565 15.46 16.12 -11.61
N PRO A 566 15.18 15.75 -12.87
CA PRO A 566 15.65 16.53 -14.03
C PRO A 566 14.90 17.84 -14.26
N GLU A 567 13.75 18.06 -13.62
CA GLU A 567 12.91 19.25 -13.84
C GLU A 567 13.18 20.34 -12.79
N THR A 568 13.33 19.98 -11.52
CA THR A 568 13.71 20.89 -10.43
C THR A 568 15.22 20.98 -10.19
N GLY A 569 15.99 20.00 -10.67
CA GLY A 569 17.42 19.87 -10.39
C GLY A 569 17.76 19.46 -8.95
N GLN A 570 16.77 19.23 -8.09
CA GLN A 570 16.96 18.91 -6.67
C GLN A 570 17.25 17.42 -6.45
N LEU A 571 17.94 17.10 -5.36
CA LEU A 571 18.07 15.71 -4.89
C LEU A 571 16.79 15.32 -4.15
N ILE A 572 16.09 14.31 -4.67
CA ILE A 572 14.88 13.74 -4.06
C ILE A 572 15.17 12.33 -3.55
N LEU A 573 14.56 11.98 -2.42
CA LEU A 573 14.57 10.63 -1.87
C LEU A 573 13.39 9.85 -2.47
N GLN A 574 13.65 8.72 -3.11
CA GLN A 574 12.65 7.81 -3.64
C GLN A 574 12.62 6.54 -2.79
N THR A 575 11.45 6.18 -2.27
CA THR A 575 11.25 5.02 -1.39
C THR A 575 11.56 3.71 -2.11
N GLY A 576 12.24 2.80 -1.42
CA GLY A 576 12.42 1.42 -1.85
C GLY A 576 11.25 0.53 -1.43
N ALA A 577 11.35 -0.76 -1.72
CA ALA A 577 10.26 -1.71 -1.50
C ALA A 577 9.70 -1.73 -0.07
N LEU A 578 10.52 -1.53 0.96
CA LEU A 578 10.05 -1.51 2.36
C LEU A 578 9.32 -0.21 2.71
N GLY A 579 9.70 0.93 2.12
CA GLY A 579 8.99 2.21 2.31
C GLY A 579 7.68 2.28 1.52
N LEU A 580 7.58 1.57 0.39
CA LEU A 580 6.34 1.42 -0.37
C LEU A 580 5.36 0.42 0.27
N ALA A 581 5.85 -0.51 1.08
CA ALA A 581 5.04 -1.56 1.70
C ALA A 581 4.49 -1.21 3.10
N ASP A 582 4.52 0.07 3.51
CA ASP A 582 4.05 0.52 4.83
C ASP A 582 2.58 0.15 5.07
N ASN A 583 2.29 -0.39 6.27
CA ASN A 583 1.05 -1.08 6.69
C ASN A 583 0.70 -2.38 5.94
N GLY A 584 1.50 -2.80 4.94
CA GLY A 584 1.29 -4.01 4.13
C GLY A 584 2.25 -5.17 4.43
N ILE A 585 2.30 -6.14 3.51
CA ILE A 585 3.22 -7.29 3.57
C ILE A 585 4.32 -7.16 2.52
N CYS A 586 5.58 -7.16 2.94
CA CYS A 586 6.74 -7.34 2.07
C CYS A 586 7.04 -8.83 1.91
N CYS A 587 6.87 -9.35 0.69
CA CYS A 587 7.18 -10.72 0.32
C CYS A 587 8.62 -10.80 -0.22
N ILE A 588 9.45 -11.66 0.36
CA ILE A 588 10.87 -11.83 0.00
C ILE A 588 11.15 -13.31 -0.33
N ASP A 589 11.41 -13.64 -1.60
CA ASP A 589 11.88 -14.97 -2.02
C ASP A 589 13.42 -15.04 -2.11
N GLU A 590 14.00 -16.24 -2.10
CA GLU A 590 15.44 -16.50 -2.02
C GLU A 590 16.15 -15.71 -0.89
N PHE A 591 15.53 -15.65 0.29
CA PHE A 591 16.03 -14.90 1.45
C PHE A 591 17.46 -15.34 1.86
N ASP A 592 17.78 -16.63 1.69
CA ASP A 592 19.10 -17.21 1.92
C ASP A 592 20.22 -16.56 1.09
N LYS A 593 19.88 -15.96 -0.06
CA LYS A 593 20.81 -15.43 -1.08
C LYS A 593 20.99 -13.91 -1.00
N MET A 594 20.37 -13.26 -0.01
CA MET A 594 20.51 -11.82 0.24
C MET A 594 21.93 -11.44 0.70
N ASN A 595 22.46 -10.35 0.15
CA ASN A 595 23.73 -9.75 0.61
C ASN A 595 23.64 -9.25 2.07
N GLU A 596 24.76 -9.31 2.80
CA GLU A 596 24.82 -8.93 4.23
C GLU A 596 24.40 -7.47 4.48
N SER A 597 24.74 -6.55 3.58
CA SER A 597 24.32 -5.14 3.64
C SER A 597 22.82 -4.90 3.44
N ALA A 598 22.08 -5.90 2.95
CA ALA A 598 20.62 -5.89 2.96
C ALA A 598 20.06 -6.52 4.26
N ARG A 599 20.74 -7.54 4.81
CA ARG A 599 20.37 -8.16 6.10
C ARG A 599 20.50 -7.19 7.28
N SER A 600 21.48 -6.28 7.26
CA SER A 600 21.65 -5.25 8.29
C SER A 600 20.50 -4.24 8.33
N VAL A 601 19.94 -3.86 7.18
CA VAL A 601 18.71 -3.03 7.10
C VAL A 601 17.54 -3.76 7.74
N LEU A 602 17.37 -5.06 7.46
CA LEU A 602 16.29 -5.86 8.03
C LEU A 602 16.40 -5.99 9.56
N HIS A 603 17.61 -5.93 10.13
CA HIS A 603 17.78 -5.86 11.60
C HIS A 603 17.20 -4.59 12.23
N GLU A 604 17.15 -3.47 11.49
CA GLU A 604 16.54 -2.22 11.93
C GLU A 604 15.01 -2.29 11.76
N VAL A 605 14.55 -2.57 10.54
CA VAL A 605 13.12 -2.58 10.17
C VAL A 605 12.30 -3.62 10.95
N MET A 606 12.81 -4.85 11.11
CA MET A 606 12.09 -5.91 11.85
C MET A 606 12.01 -5.64 13.37
N GLU A 607 12.85 -4.75 13.89
CA GLU A 607 12.97 -4.45 15.32
C GLU A 607 12.22 -3.16 15.71
N GLN A 608 12.44 -2.10 14.93
CA GLN A 608 12.00 -0.72 15.24
C GLN A 608 10.86 -0.23 14.33
N GLN A 609 10.63 -0.91 13.19
CA GLN A 609 9.68 -0.48 12.13
C GLN A 609 9.96 0.93 11.57
N THR A 610 11.22 1.35 11.70
CA THR A 610 11.79 2.58 11.16
C THR A 610 13.01 2.23 10.31
N LEU A 611 13.42 3.18 9.48
CA LEU A 611 14.53 3.04 8.55
C LEU A 611 15.27 4.38 8.48
N SER A 612 16.44 4.45 9.11
CA SER A 612 17.25 5.66 9.16
C SER A 612 18.16 5.79 7.93
N ILE A 613 18.21 7.01 7.37
CA ILE A 613 19.04 7.33 6.21
C ILE A 613 19.76 8.65 6.46
N ALA A 614 21.10 8.58 6.45
CA ALA A 614 21.98 9.74 6.35
C ALA A 614 22.79 9.61 5.04
N LYS A 615 22.32 10.23 3.95
CA LYS A 615 22.94 10.16 2.62
C LYS A 615 22.81 11.50 1.89
N ALA A 616 23.88 11.95 1.22
CA ALA A 616 23.92 13.15 0.38
C ALA A 616 23.34 14.44 1.04
N GLY A 617 23.58 14.62 2.34
CA GLY A 617 23.07 15.76 3.12
C GLY A 617 21.63 15.61 3.62
N ILE A 618 20.87 14.61 3.17
CA ILE A 618 19.56 14.27 3.69
C ILE A 618 19.75 13.33 4.90
N ILE A 619 19.30 13.78 6.07
CA ILE A 619 19.15 12.96 7.28
C ILE A 619 17.65 12.82 7.53
N CYS A 620 17.14 11.59 7.48
CA CYS A 620 15.72 11.30 7.69
C CYS A 620 15.53 9.93 8.34
N GLN A 621 14.42 9.77 9.04
CA GLN A 621 13.91 8.48 9.48
C GLN A 621 12.59 8.24 8.73
N LEU A 622 12.55 7.20 7.91
CA LEU A 622 11.33 6.75 7.26
C LEU A 622 10.64 5.73 8.18
N ASN A 623 9.30 5.75 8.20
CA ASN A 623 8.53 4.65 8.78
C ASN A 623 8.50 3.49 7.78
N ALA A 624 8.57 2.26 8.30
CA ALA A 624 8.53 1.01 7.53
C ALA A 624 7.79 -0.05 8.36
N ARG A 625 6.52 0.24 8.69
CA ARG A 625 5.59 -0.60 9.46
C ARG A 625 5.07 -1.74 8.59
N THR A 626 5.99 -2.60 8.20
CA THR A 626 5.75 -3.71 7.27
C THR A 626 5.75 -5.04 8.01
N SER A 627 4.85 -5.94 7.63
CA SER A 627 5.00 -7.36 7.93
C SER A 627 5.93 -8.00 6.91
N ILE A 628 6.90 -8.80 7.35
CA ILE A 628 7.77 -9.55 6.45
C ILE A 628 7.28 -10.99 6.34
N LEU A 629 7.07 -11.43 5.10
CA LEU A 629 6.86 -12.82 4.75
C LEU A 629 8.01 -13.28 3.85
N ALA A 630 8.92 -14.08 4.40
CA ALA A 630 10.13 -14.53 3.72
C ALA A 630 10.06 -16.01 3.35
N ALA A 631 10.57 -16.38 2.17
CA ALA A 631 10.86 -17.76 1.80
C ALA A 631 12.38 -17.98 1.72
N ALA A 632 12.84 -19.08 2.31
CA ALA A 632 14.23 -19.54 2.29
C ALA A 632 14.29 -21.03 1.92
N ASN A 633 15.38 -21.44 1.29
CA ASN A 633 15.67 -22.85 1.02
C ASN A 633 16.91 -23.27 1.85
N PRO A 634 17.05 -24.54 2.26
CA PRO A 634 18.23 -25.00 2.98
C PRO A 634 19.45 -24.97 2.06
N CYS A 635 20.65 -24.84 2.65
CA CYS A 635 21.87 -24.50 1.90
C CYS A 635 22.31 -25.56 0.88
N GLU A 636 21.95 -26.82 1.07
CA GLU A 636 22.19 -27.93 0.14
C GLU A 636 20.99 -28.21 -0.78
N SER A 637 20.03 -27.28 -0.86
CA SER A 637 18.71 -27.39 -1.49
C SER A 637 17.78 -28.44 -0.88
N GLN A 638 18.27 -29.62 -0.50
CA GLN A 638 17.52 -30.63 0.25
C GLN A 638 17.79 -30.55 1.76
N TRP A 639 16.78 -30.87 2.56
CA TRP A 639 16.88 -30.96 4.02
C TRP A 639 17.74 -32.13 4.50
N ASN A 640 18.95 -31.83 4.96
CA ASN A 640 19.86 -32.82 5.52
C ASN A 640 19.44 -33.26 6.94
N LYS A 641 18.82 -34.45 7.05
CA LYS A 641 18.34 -35.09 8.30
C LYS A 641 19.43 -35.25 9.38
N ASN A 642 20.70 -35.28 8.96
CA ASN A 642 21.85 -35.48 9.85
C ASN A 642 22.35 -34.21 10.56
N LYS A 643 21.98 -33.02 10.05
CA LYS A 643 22.37 -31.69 10.56
C LYS A 643 21.24 -31.08 11.42
N THR A 644 21.57 -30.11 12.26
CA THR A 644 20.57 -29.37 13.04
C THR A 644 19.80 -28.35 12.19
N VAL A 645 18.64 -27.91 12.70
CA VAL A 645 17.79 -26.89 12.05
C VAL A 645 18.57 -25.59 11.78
N VAL A 646 19.45 -25.18 12.70
CA VAL A 646 20.22 -23.94 12.59
C VAL A 646 21.29 -24.05 11.49
N GLU A 647 21.99 -25.18 11.41
CA GLU A 647 23.04 -25.43 10.41
C GLU A 647 22.50 -25.55 8.98
N ASN A 648 21.32 -26.17 8.80
CA ASN A 648 20.69 -26.33 7.49
C ASN A 648 20.20 -25.00 6.88
N VAL A 649 19.95 -23.98 7.72
CA VAL A 649 19.37 -22.69 7.31
C VAL A 649 20.43 -21.58 7.22
N GLN A 650 21.56 -21.69 7.92
CA GLN A 650 22.72 -20.78 7.85
C GLN A 650 22.36 -19.28 8.02
N LEU A 651 21.35 -18.98 8.84
CA LEU A 651 20.98 -17.61 9.23
C LEU A 651 21.43 -17.30 10.67
N PRO A 652 21.96 -16.10 10.96
CA PRO A 652 22.34 -15.72 12.32
C PRO A 652 21.17 -15.77 13.31
N HIS A 653 21.42 -16.22 14.55
CA HIS A 653 20.42 -16.25 15.62
C HIS A 653 19.77 -14.88 15.88
N THR A 654 20.51 -13.77 15.67
CA THR A 654 20.02 -12.39 15.76
C THR A 654 18.95 -12.05 14.72
N LEU A 655 18.90 -12.77 13.60
CA LEU A 655 17.85 -12.66 12.59
C LEU A 655 16.70 -13.63 12.88
N LEU A 656 17.02 -14.90 13.16
CA LEU A 656 16.01 -15.93 13.42
C LEU A 656 15.09 -15.55 14.59
N SER A 657 15.64 -14.91 15.64
CA SER A 657 14.88 -14.40 16.79
C SER A 657 14.05 -13.12 16.53
N ARG A 658 13.95 -12.65 15.28
CA ARG A 658 13.06 -11.54 14.85
C ARG A 658 11.86 -12.00 14.02
N PHE A 659 11.83 -13.26 13.60
CA PHE A 659 10.63 -13.91 13.07
C PHE A 659 9.81 -14.46 14.25
N ASP A 660 8.50 -14.25 14.22
CA ASP A 660 7.57 -14.73 15.24
C ASP A 660 7.16 -16.18 14.98
N LEU A 661 7.18 -16.59 13.70
CA LEU A 661 6.97 -17.96 13.24
C LEU A 661 8.01 -18.36 12.18
N ILE A 662 8.53 -19.57 12.30
CA ILE A 662 9.40 -20.21 11.31
C ILE A 662 8.77 -21.56 10.97
N PHE A 663 8.19 -21.70 9.78
CA PHE A 663 7.57 -22.94 9.31
C PHE A 663 8.59 -23.81 8.57
N LEU A 664 8.78 -25.04 9.04
CA LEU A 664 9.60 -26.06 8.37
C LEU A 664 8.75 -26.93 7.42
N ILE A 665 8.63 -26.52 6.17
CA ILE A 665 7.96 -27.27 5.10
C ILE A 665 8.96 -28.30 4.57
N LEU A 666 8.85 -29.54 5.05
CA LEU A 666 9.67 -30.67 4.60
C LEU A 666 8.84 -31.49 3.63
N ASP A 667 9.47 -31.99 2.55
CA ASP A 667 8.78 -32.79 1.55
C ASP A 667 8.82 -34.30 1.90
N PRO A 668 7.68 -34.94 2.25
CA PRO A 668 7.63 -36.36 2.53
C PRO A 668 7.44 -37.16 1.24
N GLN A 669 8.48 -37.87 0.80
CA GLN A 669 8.41 -38.82 -0.31
C GLN A 669 7.52 -40.03 0.09
N ASP A 670 6.21 -39.90 -0.10
CA ASP A 670 5.17 -40.85 0.29
C ASP A 670 4.08 -40.92 -0.80
N GLU A 671 3.94 -42.09 -1.41
CA GLU A 671 2.97 -42.37 -2.48
C GLU A 671 1.52 -41.99 -2.10
N ALA A 672 1.17 -42.11 -0.81
CA ALA A 672 -0.17 -41.78 -0.31
C ALA A 672 -0.42 -40.27 -0.20
N TYR A 673 0.64 -39.47 -0.08
CA TYR A 673 0.59 -38.01 -0.14
C TYR A 673 0.57 -37.54 -1.59
N ASP A 674 1.48 -38.05 -2.42
CA ASP A 674 1.62 -37.69 -3.84
C ASP A 674 0.37 -38.03 -4.64
N GLY A 675 -0.27 -39.18 -4.41
CA GLY A 675 -1.53 -39.54 -5.07
C GLY A 675 -2.67 -38.57 -4.77
N ARG A 676 -2.72 -38.00 -3.56
CA ARG A 676 -3.72 -36.98 -3.18
C ARG A 676 -3.37 -35.62 -3.78
N LEU A 677 -2.10 -35.23 -3.75
CA LEU A 677 -1.60 -34.00 -4.34
C LEU A 677 -1.87 -33.98 -5.86
N ALA A 678 -1.55 -35.06 -6.57
CA ALA A 678 -1.82 -35.22 -7.99
C ALA A 678 -3.32 -35.14 -8.30
N THR A 679 -4.17 -35.81 -7.50
CA THR A 679 -5.63 -35.72 -7.64
C THR A 679 -6.13 -34.28 -7.48
N HIS A 680 -5.62 -33.54 -6.47
CA HIS A 680 -5.97 -32.13 -6.26
C HIS A 680 -5.51 -31.25 -7.42
N MET A 681 -4.24 -31.39 -7.86
CA MET A 681 -3.68 -30.63 -8.98
C MET A 681 -4.43 -30.88 -10.28
N VAL A 682 -4.80 -32.12 -10.58
CA VAL A 682 -5.62 -32.46 -11.76
C VAL A 682 -7.03 -31.85 -11.64
N SER A 683 -7.67 -31.92 -10.46
CA SER A 683 -9.02 -31.37 -10.28
C SER A 683 -9.10 -29.86 -10.58
N LEU A 684 -8.06 -29.10 -10.26
CA LEU A 684 -7.96 -27.66 -10.55
C LEU A 684 -7.96 -27.35 -12.06
N TYR A 685 -7.47 -28.26 -12.91
CA TYR A 685 -7.52 -28.11 -14.37
C TYR A 685 -8.84 -28.58 -15.00
N TYR A 686 -9.66 -29.32 -14.26
CA TYR A 686 -10.97 -29.82 -14.71
C TYR A 686 -12.17 -29.04 -14.15
N LYS A 687 -11.94 -28.04 -13.28
CA LYS A 687 -13.01 -27.17 -12.75
C LYS A 687 -13.75 -26.42 -13.86
N THR A 688 -15.06 -26.28 -13.68
CA THR A 688 -15.93 -25.43 -14.50
C THR A 688 -16.09 -24.03 -13.90
N ILE A 689 -16.14 -23.02 -14.77
CA ILE A 689 -16.20 -21.57 -14.48
C ILE A 689 -17.18 -21.21 -13.34
N LYS A 690 -18.33 -21.89 -13.23
CA LYS A 690 -19.32 -21.65 -12.16
C LYS A 690 -18.79 -21.87 -10.74
N GLU A 691 -17.86 -22.80 -10.55
CA GLU A 691 -17.21 -22.98 -9.24
C GLU A 691 -16.22 -21.85 -8.93
N ASP A 692 -15.62 -21.23 -9.95
CA ASP A 692 -14.75 -20.07 -9.78
C ASP A 692 -15.55 -18.81 -9.44
N GLU A 693 -16.77 -18.68 -9.95
CA GLU A 693 -17.74 -17.62 -9.61
C GLU A 693 -18.14 -17.69 -8.12
N ASP A 694 -18.54 -18.88 -7.64
CA ASP A 694 -18.83 -19.12 -6.22
C ASP A 694 -17.59 -18.86 -5.32
N GLU A 695 -16.39 -19.29 -5.75
CA GLU A 695 -15.15 -18.97 -5.04
C GLU A 695 -14.83 -17.46 -5.03
N LEU A 696 -15.16 -16.72 -6.09
CA LEU A 696 -14.91 -15.27 -6.19
C LEU A 696 -15.77 -14.49 -5.18
N ILE A 697 -17.06 -14.82 -5.07
CA ILE A 697 -17.99 -14.20 -4.11
C ILE A 697 -17.48 -14.43 -2.68
N ASN A 698 -17.11 -15.67 -2.35
CA ASN A 698 -16.53 -16.00 -1.04
C ASN A 698 -15.23 -15.21 -0.76
N ARG A 699 -14.37 -14.99 -1.76
CA ARG A 699 -13.15 -14.18 -1.61
C ARG A 699 -13.45 -12.71 -1.31
N SER A 700 -14.52 -12.12 -1.84
CA SER A 700 -14.91 -10.74 -1.49
C SER A 700 -15.32 -10.63 -0.02
N ILE A 701 -16.17 -11.55 0.46
CA ILE A 701 -16.62 -11.56 1.87
C ILE A 701 -15.42 -11.74 2.82
N VAL A 702 -14.44 -12.57 2.46
CA VAL A 702 -13.19 -12.73 3.24
C VAL A 702 -12.34 -11.44 3.27
N ARG A 703 -12.35 -10.64 2.19
CA ARG A 703 -11.65 -9.34 2.19
C ARG A 703 -12.30 -8.35 3.16
N ASP A 704 -13.62 -8.19 3.06
CA ASP A 704 -14.41 -7.30 3.92
C ASP A 704 -14.23 -7.68 5.39
N TYR A 705 -14.24 -8.99 5.71
CA TYR A 705 -13.99 -9.51 7.05
C TYR A 705 -12.61 -9.13 7.61
N ILE A 706 -11.56 -9.14 6.78
CA ILE A 706 -10.20 -8.77 7.20
C ILE A 706 -10.08 -7.27 7.47
N VAL A 707 -10.76 -6.42 6.70
CA VAL A 707 -10.78 -4.95 6.90
C VAL A 707 -11.59 -4.62 8.17
N PHE A 708 -12.83 -5.09 8.26
CA PHE A 708 -13.72 -4.89 9.40
C PHE A 708 -13.07 -5.30 10.75
N ALA A 709 -12.40 -6.47 10.77
CA ALA A 709 -11.71 -6.96 11.96
C ALA A 709 -10.43 -6.18 12.34
N LYS A 710 -9.81 -5.47 11.40
CA LYS A 710 -8.64 -4.61 11.70
C LYS A 710 -9.06 -3.30 12.34
N GLU A 711 -10.17 -2.74 11.88
CA GLU A 711 -10.62 -1.40 12.23
C GLU A 711 -11.41 -1.40 13.54
N HIS A 712 -12.42 -2.27 13.68
CA HIS A 712 -13.31 -2.24 14.85
C HIS A 712 -12.87 -3.13 16.03
N VAL A 713 -11.88 -4.03 15.87
CA VAL A 713 -11.56 -5.05 16.89
C VAL A 713 -10.13 -4.92 17.43
N HIS A 714 -10.02 -4.57 18.71
CA HIS A 714 -8.75 -4.33 19.41
C HIS A 714 -8.69 -5.14 20.72
N PRO A 715 -8.33 -6.44 20.67
CA PRO A 715 -8.40 -7.33 21.84
C PRO A 715 -7.47 -6.96 23.00
N VAL A 716 -8.04 -7.00 24.22
CA VAL A 716 -7.34 -6.82 25.49
C VAL A 716 -7.01 -8.17 26.12
N LEU A 717 -5.87 -8.29 26.82
CA LEU A 717 -5.46 -9.53 27.50
C LEU A 717 -6.23 -9.73 28.80
N ASN A 718 -6.80 -10.92 29.01
CA ASN A 718 -7.36 -11.35 30.29
C ASN A 718 -6.26 -11.86 31.26
N GLU A 719 -6.49 -11.80 32.56
CA GLU A 719 -5.53 -12.25 33.59
C GLU A 719 -5.23 -13.76 33.50
N GLU A 720 -6.24 -14.58 33.22
CA GLU A 720 -6.08 -16.02 33.01
C GLU A 720 -5.15 -16.31 31.81
N SER A 721 -5.40 -15.62 30.70
CA SER A 721 -4.59 -15.68 29.47
C SER A 721 -3.16 -15.24 29.72
N GLN A 722 -2.94 -14.20 30.56
CA GLN A 722 -1.61 -13.77 30.98
C GLN A 722 -0.88 -14.85 31.81
N GLN A 723 -1.56 -15.51 32.76
CA GLN A 723 -0.97 -16.62 33.53
C GLN A 723 -0.60 -17.80 32.61
N ARG A 724 -1.48 -18.16 31.66
CA ARG A 724 -1.25 -19.25 30.70
C ARG A 724 -0.09 -18.96 29.75
N LEU A 725 0.07 -17.71 29.31
CA LEU A 725 1.22 -17.22 28.51
C LEU A 725 2.55 -17.35 29.28
N ILE A 726 2.57 -16.97 30.56
CA ILE A 726 3.77 -17.09 31.42
C ILE A 726 4.17 -18.57 31.56
N GLN A 727 3.21 -19.47 31.82
CA GLN A 727 3.46 -20.91 31.90
C GLN A 727 4.01 -21.47 30.57
N ALA A 728 3.37 -21.14 29.45
CA ALA A 728 3.78 -21.58 28.11
C ALA A 728 5.22 -21.16 27.76
N TYR A 729 5.62 -19.94 28.12
CA TYR A 729 6.99 -19.44 27.95
C TYR A 729 8.00 -20.13 28.87
N VAL A 730 7.65 -20.39 30.14
CA VAL A 730 8.51 -21.13 31.08
C VAL A 730 8.75 -22.57 30.61
N ASP A 731 7.72 -23.24 30.09
CA ASP A 731 7.85 -24.60 29.56
C ASP A 731 8.64 -24.63 28.24
N MET A 732 8.40 -23.67 27.33
CA MET A 732 9.22 -23.51 26.12
C MET A 732 10.71 -23.32 26.46
N ARG A 733 11.02 -22.55 27.51
CA ARG A 733 12.37 -22.34 28.02
C ARG A 733 12.91 -23.50 28.88
N ARG A 734 12.08 -24.47 29.26
CA ARG A 734 12.51 -25.76 29.82
C ARG A 734 12.92 -26.73 28.70
N VAL A 735 12.13 -26.80 27.63
CA VAL A 735 12.41 -27.63 26.44
C VAL A 735 13.69 -27.18 25.74
N GLY A 736 13.81 -25.88 25.42
CA GLY A 736 14.95 -25.28 24.71
C GLY A 736 16.27 -25.21 25.49
N ARG A 737 16.51 -26.15 26.42
CA ARG A 737 17.80 -26.40 27.08
C ARG A 737 18.62 -27.50 26.37
N GLY A 738 18.02 -28.22 25.41
CA GLY A 738 18.71 -29.26 24.63
C GLY A 738 19.79 -28.70 23.71
N TYR A 739 20.86 -29.47 23.50
CA TYR A 739 21.91 -29.13 22.54
C TYR A 739 21.36 -29.11 21.10
N GLY A 740 21.83 -28.17 20.27
CA GLY A 740 21.40 -28.02 18.87
C GLY A 740 20.00 -27.42 18.66
N GLN A 741 19.24 -27.14 19.74
CA GLN A 741 17.91 -26.52 19.65
C GLN A 741 17.97 -24.98 19.62
N ILE A 742 16.94 -24.36 19.04
CA ILE A 742 16.75 -22.90 19.10
C ILE A 742 16.41 -22.53 20.54
N THR A 743 17.31 -21.82 21.22
CA THR A 743 17.12 -21.42 22.63
C THR A 743 16.00 -20.38 22.74
N ALA A 744 15.21 -20.48 23.82
CA ALA A 744 14.05 -19.63 23.98
C ALA A 744 14.41 -18.21 24.46
N TYR A 745 14.04 -17.20 23.67
CA TYR A 745 14.31 -15.79 23.95
C TYR A 745 13.05 -15.06 24.43
N PRO A 746 13.16 -14.00 25.26
CA PRO A 746 12.00 -13.21 25.71
C PRO A 746 11.13 -12.67 24.56
N ARG A 747 11.71 -12.47 23.37
CA ARG A 747 11.01 -12.07 22.14
C ARG A 747 9.86 -13.00 21.76
N GLN A 748 9.98 -14.30 22.03
CA GLN A 748 8.93 -15.28 21.75
C GLN A 748 7.70 -15.10 22.64
N LEU A 749 7.83 -14.48 23.83
CA LEU A 749 6.67 -14.10 24.63
C LEU A 749 5.91 -12.94 23.97
N GLU A 750 6.61 -11.96 23.37
CA GLU A 750 5.96 -10.93 22.55
C GLU A 750 5.28 -11.55 21.31
N SER A 751 5.94 -12.51 20.64
CA SER A 751 5.36 -13.25 19.50
C SER A 751 4.09 -14.02 19.89
N LEU A 752 4.08 -14.74 21.02
CA LEU A 752 2.88 -15.42 21.52
C LEU A 752 1.76 -14.43 21.84
N ILE A 753 2.07 -13.25 22.40
CA ILE A 753 1.08 -12.19 22.64
C ILE A 753 0.49 -11.68 21.32
N ARG A 754 1.33 -11.34 20.32
CA ARG A 754 0.88 -10.92 18.97
C ARG A 754 -0.02 -11.97 18.31
N LEU A 755 0.35 -13.25 18.39
CA LEU A 755 -0.41 -14.37 17.82
C LEU A 755 -1.76 -14.57 18.52
N SER A 756 -1.80 -14.47 19.86
CA SER A 756 -3.03 -14.60 20.64
C SER A 756 -3.99 -13.44 20.37
N GLU A 757 -3.48 -12.21 20.27
CA GLU A 757 -4.27 -11.04 19.84
C GLU A 757 -4.81 -11.18 18.41
N ALA A 758 -3.97 -11.62 17.47
CA ALA A 758 -4.40 -11.85 16.09
C ALA A 758 -5.48 -12.94 16.01
N HIS A 759 -5.41 -14.00 16.82
CA HIS A 759 -6.43 -15.06 16.85
C HIS A 759 -7.75 -14.56 17.49
N ALA A 760 -7.68 -13.74 18.54
CA ALA A 760 -8.87 -13.09 19.10
C ALA A 760 -9.56 -12.18 18.06
N LYS A 761 -8.81 -11.43 17.23
CA LYS A 761 -9.37 -10.67 16.09
C LYS A 761 -10.04 -11.56 15.05
N VAL A 762 -9.51 -12.74 14.72
CA VAL A 762 -10.16 -13.70 13.79
C VAL A 762 -11.58 -14.04 14.25
N ARG A 763 -11.81 -14.11 15.56
CA ARG A 763 -13.13 -14.38 16.17
C ARG A 763 -13.98 -13.13 16.42
N LEU A 764 -13.50 -11.94 16.03
CA LEU A 764 -14.05 -10.62 16.36
C LEU A 764 -14.18 -10.36 17.88
N SER A 765 -13.35 -11.01 18.71
CA SER A 765 -13.39 -10.83 20.16
C SER A 765 -12.62 -9.58 20.62
N SER A 766 -13.20 -8.84 21.55
CA SER A 766 -12.54 -7.72 22.26
C SER A 766 -11.66 -8.17 23.43
N VAL A 767 -11.63 -9.46 23.77
CA VAL A 767 -10.82 -10.04 24.84
C VAL A 767 -10.11 -11.31 24.37
N VAL A 768 -8.84 -11.46 24.72
CA VAL A 768 -8.04 -12.67 24.45
C VAL A 768 -8.37 -13.75 25.49
N GLU A 769 -8.93 -14.86 25.06
CA GLU A 769 -9.28 -16.01 25.89
C GLU A 769 -8.12 -17.02 26.01
N LEU A 770 -8.22 -17.95 26.96
CA LEU A 770 -7.29 -19.07 27.11
C LEU A 770 -7.13 -19.88 25.81
N GLN A 771 -8.21 -20.06 25.04
CA GLN A 771 -8.20 -20.83 23.78
C GLN A 771 -7.30 -20.18 22.71
N ASP A 772 -7.24 -18.84 22.65
CA ASP A 772 -6.37 -18.12 21.71
C ASP A 772 -4.89 -18.38 22.03
N VAL A 773 -4.55 -18.39 23.33
CA VAL A 773 -3.19 -18.67 23.82
C VAL A 773 -2.77 -20.11 23.51
N GLU A 774 -3.70 -21.08 23.60
CA GLU A 774 -3.37 -22.49 23.37
C GLU A 774 -3.21 -22.84 21.89
N GLU A 775 -4.05 -22.32 20.98
CA GLU A 775 -3.84 -22.50 19.53
C GLU A 775 -2.61 -21.72 19.04
N ALA A 776 -2.33 -20.53 19.58
CA ALA A 776 -1.09 -19.79 19.29
C ALA A 776 0.17 -20.57 19.75
N TRP A 777 0.13 -21.18 20.94
CA TRP A 777 1.22 -22.01 21.46
C TRP A 777 1.40 -23.31 20.65
N ARG A 778 0.30 -23.99 20.28
CA ARG A 778 0.31 -25.14 19.36
C ARG A 778 0.95 -24.77 18.03
N LEU A 779 0.52 -23.68 17.41
CA LEU A 779 0.98 -23.25 16.08
C LEU A 779 2.47 -22.87 16.10
N HIS A 780 2.95 -22.18 17.14
CA HIS A 780 4.39 -21.94 17.32
C HIS A 780 5.18 -23.24 17.52
N ARG A 781 4.66 -24.22 18.27
CA ARG A 781 5.31 -25.53 18.49
C ARG A 781 5.41 -26.35 17.21
N GLU A 782 4.36 -26.33 16.39
CA GLU A 782 4.27 -27.10 15.15
C GLU A 782 5.01 -26.44 13.98
N ALA A 783 5.08 -25.11 13.90
CA ALA A 783 5.88 -24.40 12.90
C ALA A 783 7.36 -24.83 12.93
N ILE A 784 7.94 -24.87 14.14
CA ILE A 784 9.31 -25.33 14.42
C ILE A 784 9.42 -26.88 14.38
N LYS A 785 8.30 -27.60 14.23
CA LYS A 785 8.19 -29.07 14.30
C LYS A 785 8.88 -29.66 15.53
N GLN A 786 8.70 -29.02 16.70
CA GLN A 786 9.25 -29.53 17.98
C GLN A 786 8.69 -30.90 18.37
N SER A 787 7.53 -31.27 17.80
CA SER A 787 6.92 -32.59 17.80
C SER A 787 7.77 -33.67 17.11
N ALA A 788 8.56 -33.31 16.10
CA ALA A 788 9.39 -34.22 15.31
C ALA A 788 10.89 -34.16 15.65
N ILE A 789 11.30 -33.33 16.62
CA ILE A 789 12.69 -33.24 17.10
C ILE A 789 12.86 -34.22 18.27
N ASP A 790 13.78 -35.17 18.15
CA ASP A 790 14.15 -36.03 19.29
C ASP A 790 14.87 -35.20 20.38
N PRO A 791 14.35 -35.17 21.62
CA PRO A 791 14.90 -34.32 22.69
C PRO A 791 16.30 -34.74 23.17
N LEU A 792 16.80 -35.92 22.79
CA LEU A 792 18.17 -36.36 23.13
C LEU A 792 19.20 -36.03 22.04
N SER A 793 18.87 -36.21 20.76
CA SER A 793 19.81 -35.94 19.65
C SER A 793 19.67 -34.56 18.99
N GLY A 794 18.57 -33.85 19.22
CA GLY A 794 18.29 -32.56 18.57
C GLY A 794 17.99 -32.64 17.07
N LYS A 795 17.79 -33.85 16.53
CA LYS A 795 17.58 -34.12 15.11
C LYS A 795 16.09 -34.31 14.79
N ILE A 796 15.70 -33.96 13.57
CA ILE A 796 14.34 -34.20 13.06
C ILE A 796 14.25 -35.65 12.57
N ASP A 797 13.40 -36.44 13.21
CA ASP A 797 13.08 -37.80 12.78
C ASP A 797 11.77 -37.80 11.96
N ILE A 798 11.92 -37.83 10.64
CA ILE A 798 10.78 -37.77 9.69
C ILE A 798 9.85 -38.99 9.84
N THR A 799 10.29 -40.12 10.43
CA THR A 799 9.38 -41.25 10.67
C THR A 799 8.31 -40.93 11.71
N ILE A 800 8.49 -39.89 12.54
CA ILE A 800 7.43 -39.38 13.44
C ILE A 800 6.24 -38.87 12.63
N LEU A 801 6.50 -38.16 11.52
CA LEU A 801 5.46 -37.52 10.71
C LEU A 801 4.61 -38.55 9.95
N THR A 802 5.19 -39.69 9.55
CA THR A 802 4.48 -40.74 8.79
C THR A 802 3.94 -41.88 9.65
N THR A 803 4.59 -42.22 10.77
CA THR A 803 4.20 -43.37 11.62
C THR A 803 3.69 -43.00 13.00
N GLY A 804 3.73 -41.71 13.39
CA GLY A 804 3.32 -41.22 14.71
C GLY A 804 4.23 -41.64 15.89
N ILE A 805 5.21 -42.51 15.66
CA ILE A 805 6.07 -43.11 16.68
C ILE A 805 7.53 -42.82 16.31
N SER A 806 8.25 -42.06 17.15
CA SER A 806 9.68 -41.80 16.89
C SER A 806 10.52 -43.07 16.98
N THR A 807 11.66 -43.10 16.28
CA THR A 807 12.66 -44.16 16.45
C THR A 807 13.10 -44.30 17.91
N GLY A 808 13.21 -43.20 18.65
CA GLY A 808 13.47 -43.19 20.10
C GLY A 808 12.37 -43.86 20.93
N THR A 809 11.10 -43.54 20.67
CA THR A 809 9.95 -44.18 21.34
C THR A 809 9.83 -45.65 20.96
N ARG A 810 10.07 -46.01 19.70
CA ARG A 810 10.08 -47.40 19.20
C ARG A 810 11.22 -48.21 19.82
N LYS A 811 12.41 -47.61 20.01
CA LYS A 811 13.53 -48.23 20.72
C LYS A 811 13.22 -48.41 22.20
N ARG A 812 12.72 -47.37 22.89
CA ARG A 812 12.24 -47.47 24.28
C ARG A 812 11.16 -48.52 24.46
N ARG A 813 10.21 -48.63 23.53
CA ARG A 813 9.12 -49.62 23.53
C ARG A 813 9.68 -51.04 23.42
N LYS A 814 10.67 -51.27 22.56
CA LYS A 814 11.42 -52.55 22.53
C LYS A 814 12.19 -52.81 23.82
N GLU A 815 12.94 -51.83 24.34
CA GLU A 815 13.66 -51.96 25.61
C GLU A 815 12.70 -52.29 26.79
N LEU A 816 11.48 -51.76 26.76
CA LEU A 816 10.40 -52.08 27.71
C LEU A 816 9.83 -53.49 27.49
N CYS A 817 9.63 -53.92 26.24
CA CYS A 817 9.23 -55.29 25.92
C CYS A 817 10.28 -56.32 26.37
N ASP A 818 11.56 -56.07 26.09
CA ASP A 818 12.69 -56.90 26.50
C ASP A 818 12.81 -56.96 28.03
N ALA A 819 12.50 -55.88 28.74
CA ALA A 819 12.48 -55.83 30.20
C ALA A 819 11.28 -56.60 30.79
N ILE A 820 10.07 -56.44 30.22
CA ILE A 820 8.89 -57.22 30.60
C ILE A 820 9.14 -58.72 30.36
N GLN A 821 9.72 -59.08 29.22
CA GLN A 821 10.06 -60.47 28.89
C GLN A 821 11.01 -61.08 29.92
N LYS A 822 12.13 -60.43 30.25
CA LYS A 822 13.07 -60.91 31.28
C LYS A 822 12.42 -61.06 32.66
N LEU A 823 11.50 -60.15 33.03
CA LEU A 823 10.76 -60.25 34.28
C LEU A 823 9.75 -61.42 34.27
N ILE A 824 9.18 -61.77 33.11
CA ILE A 824 8.32 -62.94 32.92
C ILE A 824 9.13 -64.23 32.98
N GLU A 825 10.25 -64.32 32.25
CA GLU A 825 11.18 -65.47 32.27
C GLU A 825 11.73 -65.73 33.68
N SER A 826 11.97 -64.69 34.49
CA SER A 826 12.39 -64.86 35.89
C SER A 826 11.32 -65.47 36.82
N LYS A 827 10.07 -65.67 36.33
CA LYS A 827 8.89 -66.04 37.13
C LYS A 827 8.17 -67.32 36.65
N ASP A 828 8.91 -68.24 36.05
CA ASP A 828 8.58 -69.60 35.53
C ASP A 828 7.57 -70.50 36.29
N LYS A 829 7.03 -70.10 37.45
CA LYS A 829 6.10 -70.90 38.28
C LYS A 829 4.72 -70.26 38.46
N ILE A 830 4.42 -69.12 37.82
CA ILE A 830 3.14 -68.41 37.99
C ILE A 830 2.54 -68.00 36.64
N HIS A 831 1.64 -68.82 36.09
CA HIS A 831 0.99 -68.56 34.81
C HIS A 831 0.01 -67.37 34.78
N ILE A 832 -0.36 -66.79 35.92
CA ILE A 832 -1.30 -65.65 36.02
C ILE A 832 -0.71 -64.54 36.88
N LEU A 833 -0.44 -63.38 36.26
CA LEU A 833 0.12 -62.19 36.89
C LEU A 833 -0.88 -61.03 36.88
N ASN A 834 -0.81 -60.15 37.89
CA ASN A 834 -1.63 -58.94 37.94
C ASN A 834 -0.86 -57.76 37.34
N GLN A 835 -1.44 -57.09 36.33
CA GLN A 835 -0.87 -55.95 35.61
C GLN A 835 -0.38 -54.84 36.54
N GLN A 836 -1.13 -54.54 37.61
CA GLN A 836 -0.79 -53.47 38.55
C GLN A 836 0.46 -53.80 39.38
N LYS A 837 0.66 -55.09 39.72
CA LYS A 837 1.87 -55.55 40.41
C LYS A 837 3.08 -55.54 39.46
N LEU A 838 2.90 -56.03 38.23
CA LEU A 838 3.94 -56.02 37.20
C LEU A 838 4.42 -54.59 36.88
N PHE A 839 3.49 -53.64 36.73
CA PHE A 839 3.80 -52.22 36.55
C PHE A 839 4.53 -51.61 37.76
N ALA A 840 4.14 -51.96 38.99
CA ALA A 840 4.81 -51.49 40.20
C ALA A 840 6.24 -52.04 40.33
N GLU A 841 6.46 -53.33 40.04
CA GLU A 841 7.79 -53.94 40.02
C GLU A 841 8.69 -53.34 38.93
N ILE A 842 8.16 -53.07 37.73
CA ILE A 842 8.88 -52.37 36.66
C ILE A 842 9.28 -50.96 37.10
N LYS A 843 8.37 -50.23 37.76
CA LYS A 843 8.64 -48.88 38.30
C LYS A 843 9.62 -48.87 39.49
N GLN A 844 9.86 -50.01 40.14
CA GLN A 844 10.85 -50.17 41.20
C GLN A 844 12.22 -50.66 40.69
N SER A 845 12.23 -51.46 39.61
CA SER A 845 13.45 -51.99 38.98
C SER A 845 14.04 -51.09 37.91
N SER A 846 13.26 -50.12 37.40
CA SER A 846 13.70 -49.12 36.42
C SER A 846 13.94 -47.77 37.08
N GLU A 847 15.10 -47.16 36.87
CA GLU A 847 15.34 -45.73 37.20
C GLU A 847 14.57 -44.77 36.26
N LEU A 848 13.96 -45.30 35.19
CA LEU A 848 13.21 -44.55 34.19
C LEU A 848 11.75 -44.35 34.58
N LEU A 849 11.25 -43.13 34.34
CA LEU A 849 9.84 -42.75 34.50
C LEU A 849 8.95 -43.41 33.42
N VAL A 850 8.58 -44.67 33.63
CA VAL A 850 7.61 -45.39 32.80
C VAL A 850 6.20 -44.82 33.05
N THR A 851 5.56 -44.31 31.99
CA THR A 851 4.13 -43.94 32.02
C THR A 851 3.26 -45.18 31.81
N ARG A 852 2.01 -45.11 32.29
CA ARG A 852 1.07 -46.24 32.13
C ARG A 852 0.83 -46.57 30.66
N ASP A 853 0.63 -45.57 29.82
CA ASP A 853 0.29 -45.77 28.41
C ASP A 853 1.40 -46.52 27.66
N MET A 854 2.68 -46.20 27.93
CA MET A 854 3.82 -46.91 27.35
C MET A 854 3.91 -48.38 27.79
N PHE A 855 3.45 -48.70 29.00
CA PHE A 855 3.39 -50.08 29.50
C PHE A 855 2.21 -50.85 28.90
N ASP A 856 1.02 -50.26 28.88
CA ASP A 856 -0.18 -50.88 28.28
C ASP A 856 0.02 -51.10 26.75
N ASP A 857 0.78 -50.24 26.05
CA ASP A 857 1.14 -50.43 24.64
C ASP A 857 2.27 -51.47 24.42
N ALA A 858 3.24 -51.59 25.33
CA ALA A 858 4.24 -52.66 25.29
C ALA A 858 3.58 -54.04 25.50
N LEU A 859 2.59 -54.14 26.40
CA LEU A 859 1.79 -55.35 26.58
C LEU A 859 1.00 -55.73 25.32
N ARG A 860 0.47 -54.77 24.56
CA ARG A 860 -0.19 -55.04 23.26
C ARG A 860 0.78 -55.60 22.22
N GLU A 861 2.03 -55.12 22.19
CA GLU A 861 3.05 -55.63 21.27
C GLU A 861 3.47 -57.07 21.64
N LEU A 862 3.69 -57.35 22.92
CA LEU A 862 3.94 -58.71 23.42
C LEU A 862 2.75 -59.67 23.20
N GLN A 863 1.51 -59.15 23.28
CA GLN A 863 0.31 -59.90 22.91
C GLN A 863 0.24 -60.17 21.40
N SER A 864 0.63 -59.22 20.55
CA SER A 864 0.71 -59.44 19.09
C SER A 864 1.81 -60.43 18.69
N ASN A 865 2.87 -60.52 19.49
CA ASN A 865 3.93 -61.53 19.37
C ASN A 865 3.53 -62.91 19.95
N GLY A 866 2.31 -63.06 20.49
CA GLY A 866 1.76 -64.33 20.99
C GLY A 866 2.22 -64.78 22.38
N LEU A 867 3.20 -64.10 22.99
CA LEU A 867 3.82 -64.45 24.28
C LEU A 867 2.90 -64.23 25.50
N ILE A 868 1.85 -63.41 25.33
CA ILE A 868 1.00 -62.91 26.41
C ILE A 868 -0.47 -62.91 25.98
N THR A 869 -1.36 -63.38 26.85
CA THR A 869 -2.81 -63.22 26.70
C THR A 869 -3.39 -62.43 27.87
N VAL A 870 -4.01 -61.28 27.60
CA VAL A 870 -4.64 -60.44 28.63
C VAL A 870 -6.04 -60.98 28.92
N ILE A 871 -6.31 -61.33 30.19
CA ILE A 871 -7.59 -61.91 30.63
C ILE A 871 -8.30 -60.91 31.55
N GLY A 872 -9.26 -60.19 30.98
CA GLY A 872 -9.98 -59.12 31.68
C GLY A 872 -9.13 -57.85 31.87
N ARG A 873 -9.57 -56.96 32.77
CA ARG A 873 -8.98 -55.60 32.93
C ARG A 873 -7.72 -55.50 33.80
N ASN A 874 -7.29 -56.59 34.45
CA ASN A 874 -6.21 -56.56 35.46
C ASN A 874 -5.24 -57.75 35.39
N ASN A 875 -5.56 -58.85 34.69
CA ASN A 875 -4.77 -60.08 34.74
C ASN A 875 -4.11 -60.39 33.38
N ILE A 876 -2.86 -60.80 33.45
CA ILE A 876 -2.06 -61.35 32.35
C ILE A 876 -1.96 -62.86 32.56
N ARG A 877 -2.20 -63.62 31.49
CA ARG A 877 -1.80 -65.02 31.40
C ARG A 877 -0.63 -65.15 30.43
N ILE A 878 0.44 -65.80 30.89
CA ILE A 878 1.57 -66.20 30.04
C ILE A 878 1.11 -67.41 29.21
N SER A 879 1.47 -67.44 27.92
CA SER A 879 1.10 -68.49 26.96
C SER A 879 1.82 -69.81 27.26
#